data_AF-A0AAD7ESI4-F1
#
_entry.id   AF-A0AAD7ESI4-F1
#
_cell.length_a   1.000
_cell.length_b   1.000
_cell.length_c   1.000
_cell.angle_alpha   90.00
_cell.angle_beta   90.00
_cell.angle_gamma   90.00
#
_symmetry.space_group_name_H-M   'P 1'
#
loop_
_entity.id
_entity.type
_entity.pdbx_description
1 polymer ?
#
loop_
_entity_poly.entity_id
_entity_poly.type
_entity_poly.pdbx_seq_one_letter_code
_entity_poly.pdbx_strand_id
1 'polypeptide(L)'
;MASNKPKKLVFLSIPAPASYVTGLGRGASGFTTRSDIGPARDGPSAEVIATAQARRSEEAEVDPDQFQDPDNEYGLFAGTTYEQDDKEVDKIYQQVDEAMDARRWVRRWAAVSRLIGVRRGSRAYKDEIQLTAAATGHAACVHWLIGFIFHREVQEQINLAKHRAERPKIQQQFADLKRGLSVATDEEWETLPEVDNLTRKKRRKMERSFAVPDSVLVGDQSKSEYENSLDNSSVVLKSKAEIGDIKHARMLFNSLVKSNPKHSPGWIAAACLEEHAGRMVAARKIIKAGCEQCPKSEDVWLQSVKIWIAAADLEHDVKVKKCVLRKALELIPNSVRLWKETVNLESSAADTRILLSHAVKVIPLSVKLWLVLARLETPERVQSVLGKARKAVPTSYEIWIAAGRLLEQEARNKSDAECETELAVVDKMIVAGVKELKRHQVLLTREQWLKERGMEIEEDRLDTWVGDAESAEARGMVGTAQAILAKALRVFPGRKLLWIRAGELEKANGTRESLDAILTRAVDHCPQAEVMWLMAAKEKWMAGDVPAAREVLERAFVANKESEQIWLAAVKLEAENNELGVARELLVHARTVADTERIWMKSAIFERQQGQLDAALKTLATALTKFPKFAKLYMIQGQILQLQGKFPAARASFTAGLKACPKEPTLWILASRLEETDKKSIKARAILDKARLVNPANDVLWAEAVFFGLRQWAEAVGVEERSGGAAQGKAMLARSLQECPTSGLLWSMSIWAEP
;
A
#
# COMPACT_ATOMS: atom_id res chain seq x y z
N MET A 1 20.85 33.27 -50.25
CA MET A 1 20.10 32.00 -50.36
C MET A 1 18.88 32.09 -49.46
N ALA A 2 17.70 32.32 -50.03
CA ALA A 2 16.44 32.46 -49.31
C ALA A 2 15.84 31.07 -49.04
N SER A 3 15.46 30.81 -47.79
CA SER A 3 14.93 29.53 -47.34
C SER A 3 13.57 29.24 -47.97
N ASN A 4 13.50 28.18 -48.78
CA ASN A 4 12.27 27.61 -49.30
C ASN A 4 11.55 26.86 -48.17
N LYS A 5 10.74 27.57 -47.36
CA LYS A 5 9.84 26.94 -46.39
C LYS A 5 8.54 26.56 -47.13
N PRO A 6 8.07 25.30 -47.05
CA PRO A 6 6.83 24.92 -47.70
C PRO A 6 5.66 25.73 -47.12
N LYS A 7 4.90 26.40 -47.99
CA LYS A 7 3.73 27.19 -47.61
C LYS A 7 2.67 26.27 -46.99
N LYS A 8 2.52 26.32 -45.67
CA LYS A 8 1.71 25.41 -44.84
C LYS A 8 0.19 25.39 -45.16
N LEU A 9 -0.29 26.32 -45.98
CA LEU A 9 -1.72 26.54 -46.30
C LEU A 9 -2.09 26.23 -47.77
N VAL A 10 -1.17 25.69 -48.57
CA VAL A 10 -1.37 25.44 -50.01
C VAL A 10 -2.52 24.45 -50.29
N PHE A 11 -2.86 23.57 -49.34
CA PHE A 11 -3.94 22.59 -49.49
C PHE A 11 -5.35 23.21 -49.54
N LEU A 12 -5.53 24.45 -49.05
CA LEU A 12 -6.83 25.16 -49.11
C LEU A 12 -7.17 25.66 -50.52
N SER A 13 -6.15 25.85 -51.37
CA SER A 13 -6.29 26.32 -52.75
C SER A 13 -6.34 25.19 -53.80
N ILE A 14 -6.22 23.93 -53.38
CA ILE A 14 -6.24 22.75 -54.27
C ILE A 14 -7.60 22.04 -54.13
N PRO A 15 -8.30 21.71 -55.23
CA PRO A 15 -9.54 20.92 -55.17
C PRO A 15 -9.27 19.48 -54.73
N ALA A 16 -10.22 18.85 -54.03
CA ALA A 16 -10.04 17.50 -53.50
C ALA A 16 -9.83 16.44 -54.63
N PRO A 17 -8.93 15.45 -54.48
CA PRO A 17 -8.71 14.42 -55.49
C PRO A 17 -9.93 13.51 -55.70
N ALA A 18 -10.27 13.22 -56.96
CA ALA A 18 -11.54 12.55 -57.34
C ALA A 18 -11.75 11.12 -56.78
N SER A 19 -10.67 10.40 -56.47
CA SER A 19 -10.72 9.04 -55.91
C SER A 19 -10.69 9.01 -54.37
N TYR A 20 -10.65 10.16 -53.70
CA TYR A 20 -10.54 10.25 -52.25
C TYR A 20 -11.92 10.19 -51.58
N VAL A 21 -12.14 9.19 -50.73
CA VAL A 21 -13.32 9.10 -49.86
C VAL A 21 -12.94 9.67 -48.48
N THR A 22 -13.60 10.74 -48.06
CA THR A 22 -13.33 11.38 -46.75
C THR A 22 -13.63 10.38 -45.62
N GLY A 23 -12.72 10.27 -44.65
CA GLY A 23 -12.74 9.21 -43.64
C GLY A 23 -11.90 7.99 -44.06
N LEU A 24 -12.35 7.24 -45.07
CA LEU A 24 -11.71 5.99 -45.50
C LEU A 24 -10.29 6.20 -46.08
N GLY A 25 -10.11 7.19 -46.96
CA GLY A 25 -8.81 7.50 -47.58
C GLY A 25 -7.78 8.12 -46.62
N ARG A 26 -8.21 8.56 -45.43
CA ARG A 26 -7.33 8.99 -44.33
C ARG A 26 -6.96 7.83 -43.39
N GLY A 27 -7.57 6.66 -43.57
CA GLY A 27 -7.53 5.57 -42.59
C GLY A 27 -8.32 5.86 -41.31
N ALA A 28 -9.28 6.79 -41.35
CA ALA A 28 -10.11 7.11 -40.21
C ALA A 28 -11.34 6.19 -40.19
N SER A 29 -11.39 5.30 -39.20
CA SER A 29 -12.60 4.57 -38.82
C SER A 29 -13.46 5.42 -37.89
N GLY A 30 -14.78 5.30 -37.98
CA GLY A 30 -15.70 5.91 -37.02
C GLY A 30 -15.42 5.39 -35.60
N PHE A 31 -15.55 6.24 -34.59
CA PHE A 31 -15.31 5.84 -33.21
C PHE A 31 -16.39 4.86 -32.76
N THR A 32 -16.06 3.58 -32.72
CA THR A 32 -16.95 2.57 -32.15
C THR A 32 -16.86 2.66 -30.65
N THR A 33 -17.97 3.02 -30.00
CA THR A 33 -18.14 2.68 -28.59
C THR A 33 -18.26 1.15 -28.47
N ARG A 34 -17.83 0.61 -27.33
CA ARG A 34 -17.54 -0.80 -27.02
C ARG A 34 -18.64 -1.85 -27.33
N SER A 35 -19.75 -1.47 -27.95
CA SER A 35 -20.90 -2.32 -28.27
C SER A 35 -20.81 -3.02 -29.64
N ASP A 36 -19.95 -2.54 -30.56
CA ASP A 36 -19.93 -3.04 -31.96
C ASP A 36 -18.78 -4.03 -32.28
N ILE A 37 -18.01 -4.47 -31.29
CA ILE A 37 -16.90 -5.42 -31.49
C ILE A 37 -17.40 -6.84 -31.26
N GLY A 38 -18.00 -7.43 -32.31
CA GLY A 38 -17.92 -8.88 -32.55
C GLY A 38 -16.55 -9.26 -33.16
N PRO A 39 -16.22 -10.55 -33.31
CA PRO A 39 -14.92 -10.99 -33.81
C PRO A 39 -14.69 -10.42 -35.22
N ALA A 40 -13.43 -10.04 -35.49
CA ALA A 40 -13.00 -9.26 -36.64
C ALA A 40 -13.74 -9.62 -37.94
N ARG A 41 -14.60 -8.71 -38.42
CA ARG A 41 -15.03 -8.73 -39.82
C ARG A 41 -13.84 -8.27 -40.65
N ASP A 42 -13.34 -9.15 -41.52
CA ASP A 42 -12.54 -8.74 -42.67
C ASP A 42 -13.30 -7.64 -43.43
N GLY A 43 -12.54 -6.66 -43.92
CA GLY A 43 -13.10 -5.49 -44.62
C GLY A 43 -14.05 -5.90 -45.77
N PRO A 44 -14.99 -5.01 -46.16
CA PRO A 44 -15.99 -5.33 -47.17
C PRO A 44 -15.32 -5.80 -48.47
N SER A 45 -15.83 -6.89 -49.06
CA SER A 45 -15.30 -7.45 -50.30
C SER A 45 -15.37 -6.43 -51.45
N ALA A 46 -14.54 -6.60 -52.47
CA ALA A 46 -14.46 -5.69 -53.62
C ALA A 46 -15.83 -5.46 -54.31
N GLU A 47 -16.75 -6.40 -54.19
CA GLU A 47 -18.13 -6.31 -54.70
C GLU A 47 -18.99 -5.29 -53.93
N VAL A 48 -18.79 -5.16 -52.62
CA VAL A 48 -19.48 -4.17 -51.77
C VAL A 48 -18.94 -2.76 -52.06
N ILE A 49 -17.66 -2.65 -52.40
CA ILE A 49 -17.03 -1.38 -52.81
C ILE A 49 -17.51 -0.97 -54.20
N ALA A 50 -17.65 -1.92 -55.13
CA ALA A 50 -18.17 -1.68 -56.48
C ALA A 50 -19.67 -1.29 -56.47
N THR A 51 -20.48 -1.93 -55.63
CA THR A 51 -21.90 -1.58 -55.47
C THR A 51 -22.10 -0.20 -54.82
N ALA A 52 -21.23 0.18 -53.87
CA ALA A 52 -21.23 1.54 -53.30
C ALA A 52 -20.75 2.62 -54.28
N GLN A 53 -19.84 2.29 -55.21
CA GLN A 53 -19.44 3.17 -56.31
C GLN A 53 -20.56 3.33 -57.35
N ALA A 54 -21.32 2.26 -57.63
CA ALA A 54 -22.42 2.28 -58.59
C ALA A 54 -23.64 3.10 -58.12
N ARG A 55 -23.88 3.20 -56.80
CA ARG A 55 -24.96 4.02 -56.22
C ARG A 55 -24.68 5.53 -56.19
N ARG A 56 -23.55 5.99 -56.73
CA ARG A 56 -23.08 7.39 -56.59
C ARG A 56 -23.63 8.37 -57.66
N SER A 57 -24.69 8.00 -58.37
CA SER A 57 -25.36 8.90 -59.35
C SER A 57 -26.69 9.46 -58.84
N GLU A 58 -27.16 9.07 -57.65
CA GLU A 58 -28.38 9.59 -57.04
C GLU A 58 -28.02 10.50 -55.87
N GLU A 59 -28.64 11.69 -55.83
CA GLU A 59 -28.52 12.67 -54.76
C GLU A 59 -28.91 12.04 -53.42
N ALA A 60 -28.11 12.27 -52.37
CA ALA A 60 -28.42 11.79 -51.04
C ALA A 60 -29.65 12.55 -50.49
N GLU A 61 -30.75 11.82 -50.28
CA GLU A 61 -31.84 12.23 -49.40
C GLU A 61 -31.27 12.60 -48.03
N VAL A 62 -31.63 13.78 -47.54
CA VAL A 62 -31.37 14.19 -46.16
C VAL A 62 -32.27 13.37 -45.27
N ASP A 63 -31.68 12.45 -44.50
CA ASP A 63 -32.34 11.69 -43.46
C ASP A 63 -32.96 12.64 -42.40
N PRO A 64 -34.30 12.73 -42.29
CA PRO A 64 -34.97 13.63 -41.36
C PRO A 64 -34.79 13.26 -39.89
N ASP A 65 -34.21 12.10 -39.58
CA ASP A 65 -34.15 11.55 -38.21
C ASP A 65 -32.99 12.07 -37.35
N GLN A 66 -32.22 13.07 -37.83
CA GLN A 66 -31.07 13.58 -37.07
C GLN A 66 -31.44 14.37 -35.80
N PHE A 67 -32.73 14.66 -35.54
CA PHE A 67 -33.20 15.35 -34.34
C PHE A 67 -34.59 14.89 -33.86
N GLN A 68 -34.73 13.61 -33.50
CA GLN A 68 -35.92 13.16 -32.74
C GLN A 68 -35.64 13.11 -31.23
N ASP A 69 -36.27 14.03 -30.50
CA ASP A 69 -36.42 14.05 -29.04
C ASP A 69 -37.50 13.03 -28.61
N PRO A 70 -37.34 12.27 -27.50
CA PRO A 70 -38.25 11.17 -27.14
C PRO A 70 -39.70 11.55 -26.80
N ASP A 71 -39.99 12.83 -26.56
CA ASP A 71 -41.28 13.29 -26.02
C ASP A 71 -42.19 13.98 -27.07
N ASN A 72 -41.79 14.04 -28.35
CA ASN A 72 -42.57 14.72 -29.38
C ASN A 72 -42.74 13.86 -30.65
N GLU A 73 -43.51 12.78 -30.49
CA GLU A 73 -43.91 11.87 -31.57
C GLU A 73 -44.91 12.55 -32.54
N TYR A 74 -44.41 13.19 -33.58
CA TYR A 74 -45.20 13.57 -34.76
C TYR A 74 -44.65 12.82 -35.98
N GLY A 75 -45.54 12.12 -36.70
CA GLY A 75 -45.22 11.56 -38.03
C GLY A 75 -44.80 10.09 -38.08
N LEU A 76 -44.89 9.32 -36.98
CA LEU A 76 -44.54 7.89 -36.98
C LEU A 76 -45.32 7.04 -38.02
N PHE A 77 -46.52 7.46 -38.41
CA PHE A 77 -47.36 6.76 -39.38
C PHE A 77 -47.34 7.40 -40.78
N ALA A 78 -46.53 8.44 -41.00
CA ALA A 78 -46.47 9.15 -42.29
C ALA A 78 -45.71 8.38 -43.39
N GLY A 79 -45.00 7.31 -43.03
CA GLY A 79 -44.18 6.50 -43.95
C GLY A 79 -44.88 5.28 -44.58
N THR A 80 -46.11 4.93 -44.16
CA THR A 80 -46.90 3.85 -44.76
C THR A 80 -47.83 4.40 -45.85
N THR A 81 -48.26 3.57 -46.81
CA THR A 81 -49.15 3.98 -47.89
C THR A 81 -50.45 4.56 -47.35
N TYR A 82 -50.70 5.84 -47.61
CA TYR A 82 -51.84 6.60 -47.10
C TYR A 82 -52.99 6.55 -48.12
N GLU A 83 -54.00 5.73 -47.84
CA GLU A 83 -55.10 5.41 -48.75
C GLU A 83 -56.25 6.42 -48.64
N GLN A 84 -57.23 6.31 -49.53
CA GLN A 84 -58.39 7.22 -49.54
C GLN A 84 -59.21 7.12 -48.25
N ASP A 85 -59.29 5.92 -47.68
CA ASP A 85 -60.02 5.62 -46.45
C ASP A 85 -59.31 6.22 -45.22
N ASP A 86 -57.97 6.24 -45.21
CA ASP A 86 -57.17 6.89 -44.16
C ASP A 86 -57.43 8.41 -44.12
N LYS A 87 -57.58 9.05 -45.29
CA LYS A 87 -57.93 10.48 -45.40
C LYS A 87 -59.31 10.79 -44.84
N GLU A 88 -60.28 9.91 -45.06
CA GLU A 88 -61.62 10.09 -44.53
C GLU A 88 -61.64 9.89 -43.01
N VAL A 89 -60.89 8.91 -42.52
CA VAL A 89 -60.72 8.62 -41.09
C VAL A 89 -60.03 9.78 -40.37
N ASP A 90 -58.92 10.30 -40.90
CA ASP A 90 -58.21 11.45 -40.31
C ASP A 90 -59.05 12.72 -40.32
N LYS A 91 -59.88 12.92 -41.35
CA LYS A 91 -60.82 14.05 -41.41
C LYS A 91 -61.92 13.94 -40.36
N ILE A 92 -62.38 12.72 -40.06
CA ILE A 92 -63.33 12.45 -38.97
C ILE A 92 -62.65 12.70 -37.62
N TYR A 93 -61.42 12.21 -37.41
CA TYR A 93 -60.68 12.43 -36.16
C TYR A 93 -60.33 13.91 -35.94
N GLN A 94 -59.94 14.64 -36.98
CA GLN A 94 -59.66 16.08 -36.91
C GLN A 94 -60.92 16.88 -36.52
N GLN A 95 -62.09 16.51 -37.04
CA GLN A 95 -63.37 17.11 -36.63
C GLN A 95 -63.72 16.78 -35.17
N VAL A 96 -63.39 15.58 -34.70
CA VAL A 96 -63.57 15.18 -33.30
C VAL A 96 -62.64 15.96 -32.38
N ASP A 97 -61.38 16.16 -32.76
CA ASP A 97 -60.40 16.95 -31.99
C ASP A 97 -60.78 18.43 -31.94
N GLU A 98 -61.18 19.03 -33.06
CA GLU A 98 -61.68 20.41 -33.10
C GLU A 98 -62.93 20.58 -32.20
N ALA A 99 -63.84 19.61 -32.19
CA ALA A 99 -65.02 19.62 -31.32
C ALA A 99 -64.67 19.39 -29.83
N MET A 100 -63.66 18.56 -29.54
CA MET A 100 -63.15 18.31 -28.19
C MET A 100 -62.39 19.52 -27.64
N ASP A 101 -61.62 20.19 -28.48
CA ASP A 101 -60.91 21.42 -28.14
C ASP A 101 -61.84 22.61 -27.95
N ALA A 102 -62.92 22.73 -28.74
CA ALA A 102 -63.98 23.71 -28.51
C ALA A 102 -64.64 23.55 -27.13
N ARG A 103 -64.82 22.31 -26.65
CA ARG A 103 -65.34 22.02 -25.29
C ARG A 103 -64.31 22.30 -24.19
N ARG A 104 -63.02 22.07 -24.44
CA ARG A 104 -61.91 22.43 -23.52
C ARG A 104 -61.65 23.94 -23.48
N TRP A 105 -61.97 24.67 -24.55
CA TRP A 105 -61.87 26.13 -24.67
C TRP A 105 -62.79 26.85 -23.68
N VAL A 106 -64.04 26.38 -23.53
CA VAL A 106 -65.02 26.91 -22.54
C VAL A 106 -64.52 26.77 -21.10
N ARG A 107 -63.84 25.65 -20.76
CA ARG A 107 -63.29 25.43 -19.41
C ARG A 107 -62.02 26.25 -19.15
N ARG A 108 -61.15 26.41 -20.15
CA ARG A 108 -59.96 27.30 -20.07
C ARG A 108 -60.36 28.77 -19.91
N TRP A 109 -61.43 29.21 -20.56
CA TRP A 109 -61.93 30.58 -20.47
C TRP A 109 -62.49 30.93 -19.08
N ALA A 110 -63.16 29.96 -18.42
CA ALA A 110 -63.62 30.12 -17.03
C ALA A 110 -62.47 30.23 -16.00
N ALA A 111 -61.29 29.69 -16.34
CA ALA A 111 -60.09 29.77 -15.50
C ALA A 111 -59.32 31.10 -15.71
N VAL A 112 -59.27 31.62 -16.94
CA VAL A 112 -58.58 32.89 -17.27
C VAL A 112 -59.41 34.12 -16.88
N SER A 113 -60.74 34.06 -17.02
CA SER A 113 -61.64 35.14 -16.57
C SER A 113 -61.60 35.37 -15.04
N ARG A 114 -61.17 34.35 -14.28
CA ARG A 114 -60.96 34.44 -12.82
C ARG A 114 -59.62 35.10 -12.43
N LEU A 115 -58.66 35.14 -13.36
CA LEU A 115 -57.32 35.69 -13.14
C LEU A 115 -57.18 37.17 -13.51
N ILE A 116 -58.08 37.69 -14.34
CA ILE A 116 -58.04 39.08 -14.82
C ILE A 116 -59.20 39.85 -14.19
N GLY A 117 -59.01 40.30 -12.95
CA GLY A 117 -59.93 41.21 -12.27
C GLY A 117 -59.93 42.58 -12.94
N VAL A 118 -60.97 42.90 -13.71
CA VAL A 118 -61.21 44.26 -14.24
C VAL A 118 -62.39 44.89 -13.51
N ARG A 119 -62.12 45.98 -12.77
CA ARG A 119 -63.16 46.94 -12.35
C ARG A 119 -63.74 47.61 -13.60
N ARG A 120 -65.06 47.52 -13.73
CA ARG A 120 -65.88 48.16 -14.77
C ARG A 120 -65.62 49.67 -14.87
N GLY A 121 -65.47 50.17 -16.09
CA GLY A 121 -65.59 51.59 -16.39
C GLY A 121 -65.38 51.94 -17.86
N SER A 122 -66.46 52.04 -18.64
CA SER A 122 -66.85 53.26 -19.39
C SER A 122 -67.91 52.93 -20.44
N ARG A 123 -68.77 53.91 -20.70
CA ARG A 123 -70.17 53.79 -21.10
C ARG A 123 -70.42 54.15 -22.57
N ALA A 124 -69.42 54.05 -23.44
CA ALA A 124 -69.42 54.75 -24.74
C ALA A 124 -69.41 53.85 -26.00
N TYR A 125 -69.70 52.54 -25.89
CA TYR A 125 -69.67 51.64 -27.06
C TYR A 125 -70.93 50.79 -27.16
N LYS A 126 -72.10 51.43 -27.06
CA LYS A 126 -73.40 50.76 -27.21
C LYS A 126 -74.27 51.29 -28.36
N ASP A 127 -73.91 52.42 -28.96
CA ASP A 127 -74.89 53.14 -29.78
C ASP A 127 -74.63 53.11 -31.30
N GLU A 128 -73.60 52.40 -31.80
CA GLU A 128 -73.22 52.56 -33.22
C GLU A 128 -73.17 51.29 -34.08
N ILE A 129 -73.69 50.15 -33.64
CA ILE A 129 -73.86 48.98 -34.54
C ILE A 129 -75.24 48.33 -34.36
N GLN A 130 -76.29 49.15 -34.26
CA GLN A 130 -77.68 48.73 -34.39
C GLN A 130 -78.26 48.95 -35.80
N LEU A 131 -77.47 49.32 -36.81
CA LEU A 131 -78.03 49.78 -38.09
C LEU A 131 -77.82 48.89 -39.35
N THR A 132 -77.20 47.70 -39.30
CA THR A 132 -76.95 46.90 -40.53
C THR A 132 -77.16 45.39 -40.39
N ALA A 133 -78.27 44.93 -39.79
CA ALA A 133 -78.58 43.49 -39.76
C ALA A 133 -80.09 43.16 -39.84
N ALA A 134 -80.87 43.97 -40.54
CA ALA A 134 -82.24 43.64 -40.94
C ALA A 134 -82.28 43.23 -42.43
N ALA A 135 -81.58 42.17 -42.81
CA ALA A 135 -81.82 41.38 -44.02
C ALA A 135 -80.85 40.18 -44.06
N THR A 136 -81.38 38.97 -44.26
CA THR A 136 -80.69 37.67 -44.42
C THR A 136 -80.09 37.03 -43.15
N GLY A 137 -80.71 35.91 -42.74
CA GLY A 137 -80.25 35.06 -41.65
C GLY A 137 -79.03 34.22 -42.02
N HIS A 138 -78.21 33.93 -41.00
CA HIS A 138 -76.96 33.12 -40.98
C HIS A 138 -75.63 33.83 -41.28
N ALA A 139 -75.58 35.07 -41.77
CA ALA A 139 -74.30 35.78 -41.97
C ALA A 139 -73.80 36.60 -40.75
N ALA A 140 -74.69 36.97 -39.81
CA ALA A 140 -74.35 37.88 -38.71
C ALA A 140 -73.54 37.25 -37.55
N CYS A 141 -73.72 35.97 -37.24
CA CYS A 141 -72.91 35.30 -36.21
C CYS A 141 -71.46 35.07 -36.66
N VAL A 142 -71.25 34.84 -37.96
CA VAL A 142 -69.91 34.66 -38.53
C VAL A 142 -69.19 36.00 -38.62
N HIS A 143 -69.88 37.12 -38.89
CA HIS A 143 -69.28 38.45 -38.86
C HIS A 143 -68.94 38.96 -37.45
N TRP A 144 -69.69 38.54 -36.41
CA TRP A 144 -69.37 38.84 -35.00
C TRP A 144 -68.18 38.03 -34.48
N LEU A 145 -68.02 36.76 -34.92
CA LEU A 145 -66.82 35.98 -34.61
C LEU A 145 -65.59 36.46 -35.38
N ILE A 146 -65.72 36.79 -36.68
CA ILE A 146 -64.59 37.28 -37.50
C ILE A 146 -64.12 38.67 -37.01
N GLY A 147 -65.04 39.55 -36.59
CA GLY A 147 -64.69 40.86 -36.05
C GLY A 147 -63.96 40.83 -34.70
N PHE A 148 -64.16 39.79 -33.87
CA PHE A 148 -63.47 39.65 -32.58
C PHE A 148 -62.15 38.87 -32.69
N ILE A 149 -62.00 38.00 -33.70
CA ILE A 149 -60.73 37.35 -34.06
C ILE A 149 -59.70 38.39 -34.55
N PHE A 150 -60.13 39.34 -35.39
CA PHE A 150 -59.23 40.36 -35.95
C PHE A 150 -58.69 41.33 -34.88
N HIS A 151 -59.43 41.58 -33.80
CA HIS A 151 -58.99 42.52 -32.75
C HIS A 151 -57.82 41.98 -31.90
N ARG A 152 -57.74 40.65 -31.72
CA ARG A 152 -56.66 40.01 -30.96
C ARG A 152 -55.36 39.94 -31.76
N GLU A 153 -55.41 39.54 -33.02
CA GLU A 153 -54.21 39.48 -33.89
C GLU A 153 -53.63 40.86 -34.16
N VAL A 154 -54.47 41.87 -34.36
CA VAL A 154 -54.04 43.27 -34.49
C VAL A 154 -53.37 43.77 -33.21
N GLN A 155 -53.88 43.40 -32.03
CA GLN A 155 -53.28 43.83 -30.76
C GLN A 155 -51.95 43.13 -30.45
N GLU A 156 -51.83 41.84 -30.79
CA GLU A 156 -50.58 41.08 -30.69
C GLU A 156 -49.52 41.66 -31.64
N GLN A 157 -49.90 41.99 -32.89
CA GLN A 157 -49.04 42.69 -33.86
C GLN A 157 -48.62 44.09 -33.38
N ILE A 158 -49.54 44.87 -32.78
CA ILE A 158 -49.23 46.19 -32.21
C ILE A 158 -48.24 46.07 -31.04
N ASN A 159 -48.40 45.08 -30.17
CA ASN A 159 -47.49 44.86 -29.04
C ASN A 159 -46.10 44.40 -29.52
N LEU A 160 -46.05 43.53 -30.53
CA LEU A 160 -44.80 43.07 -31.13
C LEU A 160 -44.09 44.20 -31.89
N ALA A 161 -44.86 45.08 -32.54
CA ALA A 161 -44.36 46.30 -33.18
C ALA A 161 -43.82 47.32 -32.15
N LYS A 162 -44.52 47.53 -31.03
CA LYS A 162 -44.03 48.36 -29.91
C LYS A 162 -42.75 47.82 -29.31
N HIS A 163 -42.67 46.51 -29.06
CA HIS A 163 -41.46 45.87 -28.52
C HIS A 163 -40.26 45.99 -29.49
N ARG A 164 -40.51 45.91 -30.80
CA ARG A 164 -39.46 46.12 -31.83
C ARG A 164 -39.05 47.60 -31.96
N ALA A 165 -39.96 48.54 -31.69
CA ALA A 165 -39.67 49.98 -31.67
C ALA A 165 -38.90 50.41 -30.42
N GLU A 166 -39.21 49.84 -29.25
CA GLU A 166 -38.53 50.13 -27.98
C GLU A 166 -37.14 49.48 -27.91
N ARG A 167 -36.94 48.32 -28.56
CA ARG A 167 -35.68 47.57 -28.58
C ARG A 167 -35.37 47.02 -29.97
N PRO A 168 -34.95 47.87 -30.94
CA PRO A 168 -34.53 47.40 -32.24
C PRO A 168 -33.27 46.54 -32.12
N LYS A 169 -33.15 45.51 -32.96
CA LYS A 169 -31.95 44.66 -33.02
C LYS A 169 -30.75 45.52 -33.45
N ILE A 170 -29.54 45.18 -33.00
CA ILE A 170 -28.31 45.94 -33.33
C ILE A 170 -28.16 46.14 -34.85
N GLN A 171 -28.43 45.11 -35.66
CA GLN A 171 -28.40 45.22 -37.13
C GLN A 171 -29.41 46.22 -37.71
N GLN A 172 -30.54 46.46 -37.02
CA GLN A 172 -31.55 47.44 -37.40
C GLN A 172 -31.18 48.86 -36.94
N GLN A 173 -30.43 49.00 -35.84
CA GLN A 173 -29.90 50.29 -35.34
C GLN A 173 -28.84 50.90 -36.27
N PHE A 174 -28.05 50.05 -36.95
CA PHE A 174 -27.02 50.47 -37.91
C PHE A 174 -27.45 50.29 -39.38
N ALA A 175 -28.72 49.97 -39.64
CA ALA A 175 -29.19 49.69 -40.99
C ALA A 175 -29.18 50.93 -41.89
N ASP A 176 -29.41 52.10 -41.32
CA ASP A 176 -29.28 53.41 -41.96
C ASP A 176 -27.82 53.76 -42.30
N LEU A 177 -26.90 53.57 -41.36
CA LEU A 177 -25.45 53.77 -41.57
C LEU A 177 -24.89 52.79 -42.60
N LYS A 178 -25.34 51.53 -42.58
CA LYS A 178 -24.96 50.52 -43.58
C LYS A 178 -25.49 50.85 -44.98
N ARG A 179 -26.66 51.48 -45.09
CA ARG A 179 -27.15 52.03 -46.35
C ARG A 179 -26.36 53.28 -46.76
N GLY A 180 -25.94 54.12 -45.82
CA GLY A 180 -25.06 55.27 -46.09
C GLY A 180 -23.69 54.86 -46.66
N LEU A 181 -23.15 53.72 -46.20
CA LEU A 181 -21.90 53.14 -46.70
C LEU A 181 -21.95 52.66 -48.15
N SER A 182 -23.13 52.52 -48.77
CA SER A 182 -23.24 52.19 -50.20
C SER A 182 -22.96 53.36 -51.13
N VAL A 183 -22.78 54.58 -50.58
CA VAL A 183 -22.40 55.77 -51.35
C VAL A 183 -20.88 55.83 -51.55
N ALA A 184 -20.10 55.18 -50.67
CA ALA A 184 -18.65 55.12 -50.78
C ALA A 184 -18.25 54.32 -52.03
N THR A 185 -17.40 54.90 -52.87
CA THR A 185 -16.95 54.27 -54.13
C THR A 185 -15.89 53.21 -53.84
N ASP A 186 -15.73 52.24 -54.75
CA ASP A 186 -14.74 51.17 -54.57
C ASP A 186 -13.31 51.73 -54.47
N GLU A 187 -13.01 52.87 -55.11
CA GLU A 187 -11.71 53.56 -55.00
C GLU A 187 -11.47 54.15 -53.58
N GLU A 188 -12.52 54.62 -52.90
CA GLU A 188 -12.45 55.05 -51.50
C GLU A 188 -12.27 53.85 -50.54
N TRP A 189 -12.85 52.70 -50.89
CA TRP A 189 -12.66 51.45 -50.13
C TRP A 189 -11.23 50.90 -50.27
N GLU A 190 -10.63 51.00 -51.46
CA GLU A 190 -9.25 50.55 -51.71
C GLU A 190 -8.18 51.46 -51.09
N THR A 191 -8.51 52.73 -50.83
CA THR A 191 -7.60 53.71 -50.23
C THR A 191 -7.75 53.85 -48.71
N LEU A 192 -8.54 52.99 -48.06
CA LEU A 192 -8.63 52.94 -46.60
C LEU A 192 -7.24 52.68 -45.99
N PRO A 193 -6.72 53.60 -45.15
CA PRO A 193 -5.41 53.41 -44.55
C PRO A 193 -5.41 52.23 -43.59
N GLU A 194 -4.40 51.36 -43.69
CA GLU A 194 -4.16 50.31 -42.72
C GLU A 194 -3.84 50.90 -41.34
N VAL A 195 -4.14 50.15 -40.27
CA VAL A 195 -4.04 50.64 -38.89
C VAL A 195 -2.57 50.94 -38.52
N ASP A 196 -2.14 52.19 -38.65
CA ASP A 196 -0.83 52.65 -38.19
C ASP A 196 -0.85 52.98 -36.68
N ASN A 197 0.26 52.72 -35.99
CA ASN A 197 0.38 52.93 -34.54
C ASN A 197 0.57 54.42 -34.21
N LEU A 198 -0.53 55.19 -34.19
CA LEU A 198 -0.49 56.61 -33.79
C LEU A 198 0.02 56.86 -32.36
N THR A 199 0.00 55.83 -31.51
CA THR A 199 0.76 55.82 -30.26
C THR A 199 1.96 54.89 -30.46
N ARG A 200 3.19 55.41 -30.56
CA ARG A 200 4.42 54.61 -30.73
C ARG A 200 4.70 53.66 -29.55
N LYS A 201 3.87 52.63 -29.36
CA LYS A 201 3.96 51.62 -28.30
C LYS A 201 3.88 50.23 -28.91
N LYS A 202 4.96 49.80 -29.54
CA LYS A 202 5.28 48.36 -29.54
C LYS A 202 5.78 48.02 -28.13
N ARG A 203 4.96 47.36 -27.31
CA ARG A 203 5.40 46.85 -26.00
C ARG A 203 6.54 45.84 -26.23
N ARG A 204 7.76 46.21 -25.85
CA ARG A 204 8.91 45.29 -25.77
C ARG A 204 8.60 44.28 -24.65
N LYS A 205 8.57 42.97 -24.96
CA LYS A 205 8.49 41.92 -23.93
C LYS A 205 9.85 41.86 -23.24
N MET A 206 9.93 42.27 -21.97
CA MET A 206 11.15 42.21 -21.18
C MET A 206 11.24 40.81 -20.57
N GLU A 207 12.12 39.97 -21.10
CA GLU A 207 12.49 38.73 -20.42
C GLU A 207 13.26 39.10 -19.15
N ARG A 208 12.67 38.76 -18.01
CA ARG A 208 13.26 39.01 -16.70
C ARG A 208 14.22 37.86 -16.41
N SER A 209 15.51 38.08 -16.55
CA SER A 209 16.52 37.16 -16.04
C SER A 209 16.50 37.22 -14.50
N PHE A 210 16.49 36.05 -13.88
CA PHE A 210 16.73 35.93 -12.44
C PHE A 210 18.22 35.61 -12.25
N ALA A 211 18.82 36.14 -11.18
CA ALA A 211 20.12 35.62 -10.76
C ALA A 211 19.94 34.14 -10.39
N VAL A 212 20.77 33.27 -10.95
CA VAL A 212 20.74 31.84 -10.60
C VAL A 212 21.07 31.74 -9.10
N PRO A 213 20.22 31.11 -8.29
CA PRO A 213 20.50 30.97 -6.87
C PRO A 213 21.71 30.06 -6.66
N ASP A 214 22.53 30.34 -5.65
CA ASP A 214 23.72 29.55 -5.30
C ASP A 214 23.38 28.07 -5.02
N SER A 215 22.12 27.73 -4.77
CA SER A 215 21.65 26.35 -4.65
C SER A 215 21.86 25.50 -5.91
N VAL A 216 21.95 26.12 -7.09
CA VAL A 216 22.24 25.40 -8.34
C VAL A 216 23.71 24.96 -8.39
N LEU A 217 24.63 25.75 -7.83
CA LEU A 217 26.04 25.37 -7.68
C LEU A 217 26.20 24.25 -6.64
N VAL A 218 25.42 24.27 -5.56
CA VAL A 218 25.36 23.18 -4.57
C VAL A 218 24.80 21.90 -5.19
N GLY A 219 23.81 22.02 -6.09
CA GLY A 219 23.29 20.90 -6.87
C GLY A 219 24.35 20.25 -7.76
N ASP A 220 25.18 21.05 -8.43
CA ASP A 220 26.29 20.53 -9.25
C ASP A 220 27.37 19.82 -8.41
N GLN A 221 27.64 20.29 -7.19
CA GLN A 221 28.55 19.61 -6.26
C GLN A 221 28.03 18.20 -5.90
N SER A 222 26.74 18.09 -5.55
CA SER A 222 26.12 16.79 -5.23
C SER A 222 26.06 15.85 -6.43
N LYS A 223 25.95 16.41 -7.64
CA LYS A 223 25.99 15.65 -8.89
C LYS A 223 27.38 15.08 -9.16
N SER A 224 28.43 15.86 -8.91
CA SER A 224 29.82 15.38 -8.99
C SER A 224 30.11 14.30 -7.95
N GLU A 225 29.57 14.40 -6.73
CA GLU A 225 29.68 13.35 -5.70
C GLU A 225 28.97 12.06 -6.14
N TYR A 226 27.80 12.18 -6.77
CA TYR A 226 27.07 11.05 -7.31
C TYR A 226 27.82 10.38 -8.47
N GLU A 227 28.38 11.16 -9.40
CA GLU A 227 29.20 10.67 -10.51
C GLU A 227 30.49 10.00 -10.01
N ASN A 228 31.15 10.56 -8.99
CA ASN A 228 32.33 9.95 -8.36
C ASN A 228 32.01 8.65 -7.60
N SER A 229 30.78 8.50 -7.07
CA SER A 229 30.36 7.26 -6.40
C SER A 229 30.14 6.09 -7.36
N LEU A 230 29.82 6.40 -8.63
CA LEU A 230 29.56 5.41 -9.67
C LEU A 230 30.85 4.89 -10.33
N ASP A 231 31.94 5.64 -10.29
CA ASP A 231 33.19 5.31 -11.00
C ASP A 231 34.36 5.06 -10.03
N ASN A 232 34.28 3.96 -9.28
CA ASN A 232 35.26 3.62 -8.23
C ASN A 232 36.52 2.89 -8.76
N SER A 233 36.70 2.77 -10.08
CA SER A 233 37.78 1.97 -10.70
C SER A 233 38.62 2.71 -11.74
N SER A 234 38.33 3.99 -12.05
CA SER A 234 39.17 4.78 -12.94
C SER A 234 40.31 5.44 -12.15
N VAL A 235 41.55 5.23 -12.59
CA VAL A 235 42.72 5.94 -12.06
C VAL A 235 42.49 7.42 -12.30
N VAL A 236 42.27 8.19 -11.24
CA VAL A 236 42.06 9.65 -11.29
C VAL A 236 43.34 10.30 -11.84
N LEU A 237 43.39 10.53 -13.16
CA LEU A 237 44.41 11.35 -13.79
C LEU A 237 44.07 12.81 -13.53
N LYS A 238 44.72 13.39 -12.49
CA LYS A 238 44.54 14.79 -12.10
C LYS A 238 44.79 15.73 -13.28
N SER A 239 43.93 16.73 -13.45
CA SER A 239 44.06 17.73 -14.51
C SER A 239 45.34 18.57 -14.34
N LYS A 240 45.87 19.13 -15.43
CA LYS A 240 47.03 20.05 -15.37
C LYS A 240 46.77 21.27 -14.47
N ALA A 241 45.52 21.69 -14.32
CA ALA A 241 45.10 22.77 -13.43
C ALA A 241 45.26 22.39 -11.95
N GLU A 242 44.76 21.21 -11.55
CA GLU A 242 44.94 20.68 -10.19
C GLU A 242 46.42 20.49 -9.82
N ILE A 243 47.26 20.09 -10.78
CA ILE A 243 48.71 19.97 -10.57
C ILE A 243 49.35 21.36 -10.31
N GLY A 244 48.83 22.42 -10.94
CA GLY A 244 49.23 23.81 -10.70
C GLY A 244 48.84 24.29 -9.31
N ASP A 245 47.60 24.04 -8.92
CA ASP A 245 47.05 24.44 -7.61
C ASP A 245 47.75 23.73 -6.45
N ILE A 246 48.07 22.44 -6.60
CA ILE A 246 48.85 21.68 -5.61
C ILE A 246 50.26 22.28 -5.44
N LYS A 247 50.89 22.74 -6.52
CA LYS A 247 52.21 23.41 -6.43
C LYS A 247 52.11 24.77 -5.74
N HIS A 248 51.05 25.53 -6.01
CA HIS A 248 50.82 26.81 -5.36
C HIS A 248 50.52 26.64 -3.86
N ALA A 249 49.60 25.74 -3.51
CA ALA A 249 49.29 25.38 -2.13
C ALA A 249 50.54 24.90 -1.37
N ARG A 250 51.45 24.17 -2.01
CA ARG A 250 52.73 23.75 -1.41
C ARG A 250 53.64 24.92 -1.11
N MET A 251 53.74 25.90 -2.01
CA MET A 251 54.51 27.12 -1.74
C MET A 251 53.92 27.90 -0.56
N LEU A 252 52.60 28.02 -0.50
CA LEU A 252 51.88 28.68 0.59
C LEU A 252 52.12 27.97 1.93
N PHE A 253 51.90 26.66 2.00
CA PHE A 253 52.09 25.92 3.26
C PHE A 253 53.56 25.81 3.67
N ASN A 254 54.51 25.71 2.74
CA ASN A 254 55.94 25.79 3.07
C ASN A 254 56.33 27.17 3.61
N SER A 255 55.74 28.24 3.09
CA SER A 255 55.92 29.59 3.63
C SER A 255 55.32 29.69 5.04
N LEU A 256 54.08 29.19 5.22
CA LEU A 256 53.35 29.20 6.49
C LEU A 256 54.09 28.44 7.60
N VAL A 257 54.60 27.26 7.28
CA VAL A 257 55.31 26.39 8.21
C VAL A 257 56.65 27.00 8.63
N LYS A 258 57.33 27.69 7.70
CA LYS A 258 58.60 28.39 7.99
C LYS A 258 58.39 29.67 8.79
N SER A 259 57.34 30.42 8.50
CA SER A 259 57.03 31.66 9.22
C SER A 259 56.48 31.39 10.62
N ASN A 260 55.69 30.32 10.77
CA ASN A 260 55.05 29.96 12.04
C ASN A 260 55.32 28.49 12.45
N PRO A 261 56.53 28.14 12.94
CA PRO A 261 56.88 26.76 13.28
C PRO A 261 56.07 26.14 14.42
N LYS A 262 55.49 26.95 15.31
CA LYS A 262 54.65 26.48 16.44
C LYS A 262 53.18 26.30 16.07
N HIS A 263 52.79 26.59 14.82
CA HIS A 263 51.41 26.52 14.38
C HIS A 263 51.05 25.12 13.88
N SER A 264 50.37 24.36 14.75
CA SER A 264 50.00 22.96 14.54
C SER A 264 49.15 22.69 13.28
N PRO A 265 48.08 23.48 12.99
CA PRO A 265 47.29 23.30 11.76
C PRO A 265 48.08 23.51 10.47
N GLY A 266 49.11 24.37 10.48
CA GLY A 266 49.95 24.63 9.32
C GLY A 266 50.77 23.41 8.90
N TRP A 267 51.34 22.70 9.88
CA TRP A 267 52.05 21.43 9.64
C TRP A 267 51.10 20.31 9.20
N ILE A 268 49.89 20.26 9.78
CA ILE A 268 48.85 19.31 9.39
C ILE A 268 48.44 19.53 7.93
N ALA A 269 48.10 20.77 7.54
CA ALA A 269 47.70 21.10 6.18
C ALA A 269 48.80 20.83 5.16
N ALA A 270 50.06 21.14 5.49
CA ALA A 270 51.21 20.82 4.65
C ALA A 270 51.36 19.30 4.43
N ALA A 271 51.19 18.49 5.48
CA ALA A 271 51.30 17.04 5.40
C ALA A 271 50.11 16.40 4.65
N CYS A 272 48.88 16.87 4.89
CA CYS A 272 47.67 16.42 4.19
C CYS A 272 47.70 16.75 2.69
N LEU A 273 48.27 17.90 2.32
CA LEU A 273 48.46 18.25 0.91
C LEU A 273 49.37 17.24 0.20
N GLU A 274 50.44 16.79 0.87
CA GLU A 274 51.35 15.79 0.32
C GLU A 274 50.75 14.39 0.28
N GLU A 275 49.90 14.03 1.25
CA GLU A 275 49.08 12.81 1.23
C GLU A 275 48.14 12.82 0.02
N HIS A 276 47.38 13.90 -0.18
CA HIS A 276 46.49 14.06 -1.33
C HIS A 276 47.25 14.05 -2.66
N ALA A 277 48.49 14.52 -2.69
CA ALA A 277 49.37 14.46 -3.85
C ALA A 277 50.03 13.08 -4.07
N GLY A 278 49.78 12.09 -3.20
CA GLY A 278 50.37 10.74 -3.26
C GLY A 278 51.84 10.66 -2.82
N ARG A 279 52.41 11.74 -2.28
CA ARG A 279 53.84 11.82 -1.90
C ARG A 279 54.03 11.50 -0.43
N MET A 280 53.69 10.27 -0.05
CA MET A 280 53.67 9.83 1.35
C MET A 280 55.01 9.95 2.08
N VAL A 281 56.13 9.75 1.39
CA VAL A 281 57.46 9.93 2.01
C VAL A 281 57.70 11.37 2.44
N ALA A 282 57.26 12.35 1.63
CA ALA A 282 57.35 13.77 1.95
C ALA A 282 56.37 14.13 3.07
N ALA A 283 55.12 13.63 2.99
CA ALA A 283 54.11 13.82 4.04
C ALA A 283 54.62 13.34 5.42
N ARG A 284 55.25 12.16 5.49
CA ARG A 284 55.84 11.62 6.73
C ARG A 284 56.99 12.46 7.27
N LYS A 285 57.84 13.00 6.40
CA LYS A 285 58.94 13.89 6.82
C LYS A 285 58.41 15.21 7.39
N ILE A 286 57.41 15.79 6.72
CA ILE A 286 56.79 17.05 7.14
C ILE A 286 56.04 16.88 8.46
N ILE A 287 55.24 15.82 8.61
CA ILE A 287 54.51 15.60 9.87
C ILE A 287 55.45 15.24 11.02
N LYS A 288 56.56 14.52 10.76
CA LYS A 288 57.61 14.28 11.76
C LYS A 288 58.21 15.60 12.26
N ALA A 289 58.60 16.48 11.34
CA ALA A 289 59.07 17.81 11.71
C ALA A 289 57.98 18.62 12.45
N GLY A 290 56.71 18.48 12.06
CA GLY A 290 55.58 19.07 12.77
C GLY A 290 55.43 18.58 14.21
N CYS A 291 55.60 17.28 14.47
CA CYS A 291 55.57 16.70 15.82
C CYS A 291 56.73 17.22 16.70
N GLU A 292 57.95 17.34 16.12
CA GLU A 292 59.13 17.86 16.82
C GLU A 292 58.96 19.34 17.20
N GLN A 293 58.37 20.14 16.31
CA GLN A 293 58.14 21.57 16.52
C GLN A 293 56.89 21.87 17.37
N CYS A 294 55.89 20.99 17.34
CA CYS A 294 54.62 21.12 18.06
C CYS A 294 54.35 19.93 19.02
N PRO A 295 55.17 19.70 20.06
CA PRO A 295 55.03 18.51 20.92
C PRO A 295 53.76 18.53 21.78
N LYS A 296 53.20 19.71 22.08
CA LYS A 296 52.02 19.87 22.96
C LYS A 296 50.68 19.66 22.27
N SER A 297 50.63 19.68 20.93
CA SER A 297 49.37 19.59 20.19
C SER A 297 49.03 18.13 19.91
N GLU A 298 47.91 17.65 20.46
CA GLU A 298 47.41 16.29 20.22
C GLU A 298 47.04 16.06 18.75
N ASP A 299 46.51 17.08 18.06
CA ASP A 299 46.04 16.98 16.68
C ASP A 299 47.15 16.59 15.68
N VAL A 300 48.36 17.13 15.88
CA VAL A 300 49.53 16.80 15.03
C VAL A 300 49.91 15.34 15.21
N TRP A 301 49.88 14.84 16.45
CA TRP A 301 50.17 13.44 16.76
C TRP A 301 49.08 12.50 16.21
N LEU A 302 47.80 12.87 16.33
CA LEU A 302 46.68 12.10 15.75
C LEU A 302 46.77 12.04 14.23
N GLN A 303 47.10 13.15 13.57
CA GLN A 303 47.26 13.17 12.11
C GLN A 303 48.50 12.39 11.66
N SER A 304 49.60 12.46 12.43
CA SER A 304 50.79 11.64 12.19
C SER A 304 50.44 10.15 12.18
N VAL A 305 49.67 9.67 13.16
CA VAL A 305 49.20 8.28 13.20
C VAL A 305 48.42 7.90 11.93
N LYS A 306 47.52 8.76 11.44
CA LYS A 306 46.76 8.50 10.20
C LYS A 306 47.67 8.41 8.98
N ILE A 307 48.61 9.34 8.83
CA ILE A 307 49.55 9.35 7.70
C ILE A 307 50.44 8.11 7.71
N TRP A 308 50.88 7.64 8.88
CA TRP A 308 51.66 6.41 9.00
C TRP A 308 50.86 5.15 8.65
N ILE A 309 49.57 5.10 8.97
CA ILE A 309 48.67 4.01 8.56
C ILE A 309 48.41 4.05 7.05
N ALA A 310 48.04 5.22 6.50
CA ALA A 310 47.85 5.39 5.06
C ALA A 310 49.11 5.05 4.26
N ALA A 311 50.29 5.36 4.80
CA ALA A 311 51.56 4.95 4.22
C ALA A 311 51.75 3.43 4.24
N ALA A 312 51.36 2.74 5.31
CA ALA A 312 51.43 1.29 5.39
C ALA A 312 50.42 0.61 4.45
N ASP A 313 49.25 1.20 4.23
CA ASP A 313 48.23 0.63 3.34
C ASP A 313 48.66 0.64 1.87
N LEU A 314 49.42 1.65 1.46
CA LEU A 314 49.96 1.80 0.10
C LEU A 314 51.09 0.83 -0.24
N GLU A 315 51.78 0.27 0.77
CA GLU A 315 52.79 -0.75 0.52
C GLU A 315 52.10 -2.08 0.20
N HIS A 316 52.65 -2.90 -0.70
CA HIS A 316 52.07 -4.22 -1.01
C HIS A 316 52.77 -5.36 -0.23
N ASP A 317 54.03 -5.18 0.14
CA ASP A 317 54.80 -6.19 0.90
C ASP A 317 54.58 -6.04 2.42
N VAL A 318 54.13 -7.12 3.05
CA VAL A 318 53.93 -7.23 4.51
C VAL A 318 55.21 -6.91 5.29
N LYS A 319 56.40 -7.26 4.77
CA LYS A 319 57.68 -6.93 5.44
C LYS A 319 57.93 -5.42 5.46
N VAL A 320 57.62 -4.73 4.37
CA VAL A 320 57.76 -3.27 4.27
C VAL A 320 56.72 -2.58 5.15
N LYS A 321 55.46 -3.07 5.18
CA LYS A 321 54.43 -2.58 6.12
C LYS A 321 54.89 -2.65 7.57
N LYS A 322 55.44 -3.80 7.99
CA LYS A 322 56.00 -3.99 9.33
C LYS A 322 57.14 -3.01 9.61
N CYS A 323 58.04 -2.79 8.66
CA CYS A 323 59.14 -1.82 8.82
C CYS A 323 58.63 -0.39 8.98
N VAL A 324 57.65 0.02 8.16
CA VAL A 324 57.01 1.35 8.23
C VAL A 324 56.32 1.55 9.58
N LEU A 325 55.54 0.57 10.04
CA LEU A 325 54.83 0.68 11.31
C LEU A 325 55.75 0.58 12.53
N ARG A 326 56.84 -0.20 12.49
CA ARG A 326 57.86 -0.21 13.56
C ARG A 326 58.56 1.15 13.68
N LYS A 327 58.92 1.78 12.56
CA LYS A 327 59.41 3.16 12.53
C LYS A 327 58.38 4.16 13.07
N ALA A 328 57.09 3.92 12.82
CA ALA A 328 56.03 4.73 13.40
C ALA A 328 55.95 4.57 14.93
N LEU A 329 56.11 3.34 15.45
CA LEU A 329 56.10 3.05 16.89
C LEU A 329 57.33 3.59 17.64
N GLU A 330 58.49 3.66 16.99
CA GLU A 330 59.67 4.35 17.54
C GLU A 330 59.40 5.84 17.79
N LEU A 331 58.60 6.45 16.91
CA LEU A 331 58.24 7.87 17.01
C LEU A 331 57.02 8.10 17.92
N ILE A 332 56.04 7.19 17.89
CA ILE A 332 54.75 7.31 18.59
C ILE A 332 54.46 6.01 19.36
N PRO A 333 55.12 5.79 20.50
CA PRO A 333 54.94 4.57 21.28
C PRO A 333 53.58 4.50 21.98
N ASN A 334 52.91 5.64 22.20
CA ASN A 334 51.66 5.71 22.99
C ASN A 334 50.38 5.44 22.17
N SER A 335 50.48 5.17 20.87
CA SER A 335 49.30 4.99 20.00
C SER A 335 48.80 3.55 19.99
N VAL A 336 47.64 3.31 20.60
CA VAL A 336 46.97 1.99 20.56
C VAL A 336 46.62 1.54 19.14
N ARG A 337 46.31 2.48 18.24
CA ARG A 337 45.94 2.16 16.85
C ARG A 337 47.12 1.56 16.08
N LEU A 338 48.31 2.17 16.21
CA LEU A 338 49.54 1.64 15.59
C LEU A 338 49.89 0.26 16.12
N TRP A 339 49.83 0.07 17.45
CA TRP A 339 50.08 -1.23 18.06
C TRP A 339 49.14 -2.32 17.54
N LYS A 340 47.85 -2.03 17.37
CA LYS A 340 46.88 -2.99 16.80
C LYS A 340 47.23 -3.38 15.38
N GLU A 341 47.51 -2.41 14.51
CA GLU A 341 47.86 -2.75 13.12
C GLU A 341 49.19 -3.50 13.02
N THR A 342 50.18 -3.17 13.85
CA THR A 342 51.41 -3.98 13.90
C THR A 342 51.17 -5.41 14.36
N VAL A 343 50.26 -5.60 15.31
CA VAL A 343 49.89 -6.92 15.84
C VAL A 343 49.12 -7.73 14.79
N ASN A 344 48.20 -7.11 14.07
CA ASN A 344 47.40 -7.75 13.03
C ASN A 344 48.25 -8.29 11.87
N LEU A 345 49.37 -7.61 11.55
CA LEU A 345 50.26 -8.02 10.46
C LEU A 345 51.24 -9.14 10.85
N GLU A 346 51.36 -9.47 12.14
CA GLU A 346 52.32 -10.45 12.62
C GLU A 346 51.73 -11.87 12.54
N SER A 347 52.38 -12.75 11.79
CA SER A 347 51.88 -14.10 11.47
C SER A 347 52.24 -15.12 12.56
N SER A 348 53.32 -14.88 13.29
CA SER A 348 53.82 -15.75 14.35
C SER A 348 53.20 -15.37 15.68
N ALA A 349 52.47 -16.30 16.31
CA ALA A 349 51.88 -16.09 17.64
C ALA A 349 52.94 -15.76 18.71
N ALA A 350 54.17 -16.24 18.55
CA ALA A 350 55.28 -15.94 19.47
C ALA A 350 55.74 -14.48 19.36
N ASP A 351 55.87 -13.96 18.13
CA ASP A 351 56.30 -12.58 17.89
C ASP A 351 55.18 -11.60 18.28
N THR A 352 53.93 -11.95 17.99
CA THR A 352 52.75 -11.19 18.42
C THR A 352 52.69 -11.07 19.94
N ARG A 353 52.98 -12.16 20.67
CA ARG A 353 53.05 -12.14 22.15
C ARG A 353 54.16 -11.23 22.65
N ILE A 354 55.35 -11.29 22.08
CA ILE A 354 56.48 -10.43 22.48
C ILE A 354 56.11 -8.96 22.25
N LEU A 355 55.56 -8.64 21.07
CA LEU A 355 55.14 -7.30 20.70
C LEU A 355 54.03 -6.76 21.62
N LEU A 356 53.02 -7.58 21.94
CA LEU A 356 51.96 -7.24 22.88
C LEU A 356 52.48 -7.06 24.31
N SER A 357 53.42 -7.90 24.76
CA SER A 357 54.02 -7.75 26.08
C SER A 357 54.77 -6.42 26.25
N HIS A 358 55.35 -5.91 25.15
CA HIS A 358 55.95 -4.58 25.11
C HIS A 358 54.88 -3.49 25.03
N ALA A 359 53.90 -3.63 24.13
CA ALA A 359 52.80 -2.68 23.93
C ALA A 359 52.06 -2.39 25.24
N VAL A 360 51.82 -3.42 26.04
CA VAL A 360 51.08 -3.36 27.28
C VAL A 360 51.89 -2.73 28.43
N LYS A 361 53.23 -2.81 28.39
CA LYS A 361 54.11 -2.05 29.31
C LYS A 361 54.12 -0.56 28.98
N VAL A 362 54.09 -0.23 27.68
CA VAL A 362 54.06 1.15 27.20
C VAL A 362 52.68 1.78 27.41
N ILE A 363 51.61 1.02 27.19
CA ILE A 363 50.21 1.47 27.29
C ILE A 363 49.44 0.57 28.29
N PRO A 364 49.62 0.77 29.61
CA PRO A 364 48.98 -0.06 30.62
C PRO A 364 47.45 0.14 30.70
N LEU A 365 46.94 1.28 30.22
CA LEU A 365 45.51 1.63 30.31
C LEU A 365 44.63 0.97 29.23
N SER A 366 45.22 0.36 28.21
CA SER A 366 44.47 -0.19 27.07
C SER A 366 43.94 -1.59 27.34
N VAL A 367 42.65 -1.70 27.65
CA VAL A 367 41.96 -2.98 27.91
C VAL A 367 42.10 -3.95 26.73
N LYS A 368 41.93 -3.45 25.49
CA LYS A 368 41.93 -4.30 24.29
C LYS A 368 43.27 -5.02 24.08
N LEU A 369 44.40 -4.39 24.40
CA LEU A 369 45.72 -5.02 24.28
C LEU A 369 45.91 -6.12 25.33
N TRP A 370 45.46 -5.89 26.57
CA TRP A 370 45.45 -6.90 27.62
C TRP A 370 44.60 -8.13 27.27
N LEU A 371 43.41 -7.92 26.69
CA LEU A 371 42.52 -9.00 26.28
C LEU A 371 43.09 -9.83 25.12
N VAL A 372 43.71 -9.18 24.14
CA VAL A 372 44.37 -9.89 23.03
C VAL A 372 45.58 -10.68 23.54
N LEU A 373 46.37 -10.11 24.45
CA LEU A 373 47.48 -10.81 25.10
C LEU A 373 46.98 -12.05 25.87
N ALA A 374 45.92 -11.89 26.67
CA ALA A 374 45.32 -12.99 27.44
C ALA A 374 44.77 -14.14 26.58
N ARG A 375 44.36 -13.88 25.33
CA ARG A 375 43.89 -14.94 24.41
C ARG A 375 45.03 -15.73 23.78
N LEU A 376 46.21 -15.13 23.64
CA LEU A 376 47.36 -15.71 22.95
C LEU A 376 48.35 -16.40 23.90
N GLU A 377 48.21 -16.18 25.21
CA GLU A 377 49.12 -16.73 26.22
C GLU A 377 48.65 -18.08 26.76
N THR A 378 49.57 -18.84 27.37
CA THR A 378 49.26 -20.13 27.98
C THR A 378 48.46 -19.95 29.27
N PRO A 379 47.53 -20.88 29.62
CA PRO A 379 46.58 -20.70 30.73
C PRO A 379 47.23 -20.28 32.05
N GLU A 380 48.39 -20.86 32.38
CA GLU A 380 49.19 -20.53 33.56
C GLU A 380 49.67 -19.07 33.61
N ARG A 381 50.05 -18.51 32.45
CA ARG A 381 50.54 -17.12 32.35
C ARG A 381 49.38 -16.14 32.23
N VAL A 382 48.25 -16.56 31.63
CA VAL A 382 47.05 -15.71 31.47
C VAL A 382 46.53 -15.23 32.81
N GLN A 383 46.49 -16.09 33.83
CA GLN A 383 46.06 -15.66 35.18
C GLN A 383 46.97 -14.55 35.75
N SER A 384 48.28 -14.64 35.52
CA SER A 384 49.25 -13.61 35.93
C SER A 384 49.07 -12.30 35.14
N VAL A 385 48.75 -12.41 33.86
CA VAL A 385 48.56 -11.29 32.93
C VAL A 385 47.26 -10.56 33.21
N LEU A 386 46.15 -11.29 33.42
CA LEU A 386 44.88 -10.74 33.87
C LEU A 386 44.99 -10.18 35.30
N GLY A 387 45.84 -10.74 36.15
CA GLY A 387 46.21 -10.16 37.45
C GLY A 387 46.90 -8.79 37.30
N LYS A 388 47.87 -8.67 36.38
CA LYS A 388 48.54 -7.40 36.06
C LYS A 388 47.57 -6.40 35.40
N ALA A 389 46.71 -6.87 34.51
CA ALA A 389 45.71 -6.07 33.83
C ALA A 389 44.68 -5.47 34.82
N ARG A 390 44.22 -6.26 35.80
CA ARG A 390 43.31 -5.79 36.87
C ARG A 390 43.94 -4.71 37.73
N LYS A 391 45.24 -4.81 38.03
CA LYS A 391 45.96 -3.77 38.77
C LYS A 391 46.18 -2.51 37.94
N ALA A 392 46.43 -2.66 36.64
CA ALA A 392 46.66 -1.55 35.71
C ALA A 392 45.36 -0.82 35.34
N VAL A 393 44.25 -1.55 35.18
CA VAL A 393 42.92 -1.01 34.82
C VAL A 393 41.85 -1.60 35.74
N PRO A 394 41.71 -1.08 36.97
CA PRO A 394 40.67 -1.51 37.90
C PRO A 394 39.24 -1.16 37.45
N THR A 395 39.12 -0.17 36.55
CA THR A 395 37.85 0.40 36.07
C THR A 395 37.17 -0.42 34.97
N SER A 396 37.83 -1.45 34.42
CA SER A 396 37.31 -2.21 33.28
C SER A 396 36.66 -3.53 33.70
N TYR A 397 35.39 -3.72 33.32
CA TYR A 397 34.64 -4.96 33.54
C TYR A 397 35.03 -6.07 32.54
N GLU A 398 35.50 -5.72 31.34
CA GLU A 398 35.84 -6.71 30.30
C GLU A 398 36.96 -7.66 30.75
N ILE A 399 37.89 -7.17 31.58
CA ILE A 399 39.00 -7.96 32.14
C ILE A 399 38.47 -9.00 33.14
N TRP A 400 37.47 -8.64 33.93
CA TRP A 400 36.82 -9.55 34.88
C TRP A 400 36.01 -10.62 34.16
N ILE A 401 35.31 -10.27 33.07
CA ILE A 401 34.61 -11.24 32.23
C ILE A 401 35.59 -12.20 31.56
N ALA A 402 36.70 -11.70 31.01
CA ALA A 402 37.72 -12.54 30.40
C ALA A 402 38.35 -13.52 31.41
N ALA A 403 38.57 -13.08 32.66
CA ALA A 403 39.02 -13.95 33.74
C ALA A 403 37.96 -15.01 34.09
N GLY A 404 36.68 -14.63 34.16
CA GLY A 404 35.58 -15.57 34.40
C GLY A 404 35.46 -16.63 33.29
N ARG A 405 35.58 -16.22 32.02
CA ARG A 405 35.54 -17.14 30.87
C ARG A 405 36.70 -18.12 30.85
N LEU A 406 37.90 -17.69 31.25
CA LEU A 406 39.05 -18.59 31.38
C LEU A 406 38.77 -19.65 32.44
N LEU A 407 38.30 -19.24 33.62
CA LEU A 407 37.95 -20.16 34.70
C LEU A 407 36.82 -21.12 34.29
N GLU A 408 35.84 -20.65 33.53
CA GLU A 408 34.78 -21.50 32.97
C GLU A 408 35.35 -22.53 31.96
N GLN A 409 36.29 -22.13 31.09
CA GLN A 409 36.96 -23.05 30.17
C GLN A 409 37.82 -24.08 30.91
N GLU A 410 38.51 -23.67 31.98
CA GLU A 410 39.28 -24.58 32.84
C GLU A 410 38.35 -25.55 33.60
N ALA A 411 37.18 -25.09 34.05
CA ALA A 411 36.18 -25.91 34.73
C ALA A 411 35.57 -26.98 33.81
N ARG A 412 35.29 -26.63 32.54
CA ARG A 412 34.75 -27.56 31.54
C ARG A 412 35.68 -28.72 31.18
N ASN A 413 36.99 -28.58 31.43
CA ASN A 413 37.98 -29.63 31.17
C ASN A 413 38.11 -30.62 32.34
N LYS A 414 37.47 -30.36 33.49
CA LYS A 414 37.50 -31.19 34.71
C LYS A 414 36.25 -32.06 34.82
N SER A 415 36.23 -32.96 35.81
CA SER A 415 35.11 -33.86 36.09
C SER A 415 33.84 -33.10 36.55
N ASP A 416 32.65 -33.69 36.36
CA ASP A 416 31.35 -33.02 36.61
C ASP A 416 31.20 -32.46 38.04
N ALA A 417 31.72 -33.16 39.05
CA ALA A 417 31.67 -32.72 40.44
C ALA A 417 32.62 -31.53 40.73
N GLU A 418 33.78 -31.49 40.09
CA GLU A 418 34.73 -30.38 40.20
C GLU A 418 34.25 -29.17 39.39
N CYS A 419 33.51 -29.40 38.30
CA CYS A 419 32.91 -28.37 37.46
C CYS A 419 31.94 -27.49 38.26
N GLU A 420 31.06 -28.07 39.08
CA GLU A 420 30.16 -27.28 39.95
C GLU A 420 30.92 -26.42 40.96
N THR A 421 32.01 -26.96 41.53
CA THR A 421 32.82 -26.21 42.51
C THR A 421 33.56 -25.04 41.87
N GLU A 422 34.05 -25.18 40.64
CA GLU A 422 34.75 -24.13 39.90
C GLU A 422 33.79 -23.09 39.31
N LEU A 423 32.58 -23.51 38.90
CA LEU A 423 31.51 -22.57 38.52
C LEU A 423 31.11 -21.67 39.70
N ALA A 424 31.12 -22.20 40.93
CA ALA A 424 30.93 -21.38 42.12
C ALA A 424 32.11 -20.39 42.37
N VAL A 425 33.32 -20.72 41.92
CA VAL A 425 34.47 -19.80 41.93
C VAL A 425 34.28 -18.68 40.89
N VAL A 426 33.72 -18.99 39.72
CA VAL A 426 33.34 -17.98 38.70
C VAL A 426 32.36 -16.97 39.29
N ASP A 427 31.32 -17.44 39.98
CA ASP A 427 30.34 -16.55 40.63
C ASP A 427 30.99 -15.65 41.69
N LYS A 428 31.88 -16.21 42.52
CA LYS A 428 32.65 -15.44 43.51
C LYS A 428 33.53 -14.37 42.86
N MET A 429 34.15 -14.69 41.72
CA MET A 429 35.00 -13.74 40.97
C MET A 429 34.20 -12.61 40.35
N ILE A 430 32.99 -12.90 39.84
CA ILE A 430 32.11 -11.86 39.30
C ILE A 430 31.63 -10.93 40.41
N VAL A 431 31.22 -11.46 41.56
CA VAL A 431 30.84 -10.66 42.73
C VAL A 431 32.01 -9.78 43.21
N ALA A 432 33.23 -10.32 43.22
CA ALA A 432 34.44 -9.55 43.54
C ALA A 432 34.69 -8.42 42.53
N GLY A 433 34.53 -8.70 41.22
CA GLY A 433 34.66 -7.69 40.17
C GLY A 433 33.64 -6.55 40.31
N VAL A 434 32.39 -6.87 40.63
CA VAL A 434 31.34 -5.86 40.91
C VAL A 434 31.71 -4.97 42.08
N LYS A 435 32.21 -5.57 43.16
CA LYS A 435 32.62 -4.84 44.36
C LYS A 435 33.76 -3.87 44.06
N GLU A 436 34.71 -4.26 43.22
CA GLU A 436 35.86 -3.42 42.86
C GLU A 436 35.48 -2.29 41.90
N LEU A 437 34.64 -2.56 40.89
CA LEU A 437 34.11 -1.53 40.00
C LEU A 437 33.28 -0.48 40.76
N LYS A 438 32.51 -0.93 41.77
CA LYS A 438 31.73 -0.05 42.65
C LYS A 438 32.63 0.82 43.53
N ARG A 439 33.79 0.33 43.98
CA ARG A 439 34.79 1.12 44.74
C ARG A 439 35.42 2.22 43.90
N HIS A 440 35.67 1.96 42.61
CA HIS A 440 36.25 2.94 41.69
C HIS A 440 35.26 4.00 41.16
N GLN A 441 34.03 4.05 41.70
CA GLN A 441 32.98 4.98 41.28
C GLN A 441 32.75 5.02 39.76
N VAL A 442 33.03 3.91 39.08
CA VAL A 442 32.55 3.72 37.71
C VAL A 442 31.05 3.47 37.83
N LEU A 443 30.30 4.57 37.86
CA LEU A 443 28.88 4.61 37.56
C LEU A 443 28.73 4.18 36.09
N LEU A 444 28.85 2.88 35.82
CA LEU A 444 28.21 2.33 34.65
C LEU A 444 26.74 2.67 34.82
N THR A 445 26.14 3.36 33.85
CA THR A 445 24.69 3.50 33.84
C THR A 445 24.11 2.10 33.94
N ARG A 446 23.17 1.97 34.87
CA ARG A 446 22.42 0.74 35.16
C ARG A 446 22.02 0.02 33.85
N GLU A 447 21.69 0.74 32.79
CA GLU A 447 21.39 0.25 31.44
C GLU A 447 22.48 -0.61 30.76
N GLN A 448 23.78 -0.27 30.87
CA GLN A 448 24.87 -1.05 30.26
C GLN A 448 25.19 -2.33 31.02
N TRP A 449 25.00 -2.30 32.34
CA TRP A 449 25.15 -3.49 33.20
C TRP A 449 23.92 -4.41 33.08
N LEU A 450 22.73 -3.83 32.90
CA LEU A 450 21.46 -4.55 32.73
C LEU A 450 21.30 -5.21 31.37
N LYS A 451 21.87 -4.63 30.31
CA LYS A 451 22.00 -5.28 29.00
C LYS A 451 22.78 -6.60 29.07
N GLU A 452 23.52 -6.85 30.16
CA GLU A 452 24.17 -8.14 30.43
C GLU A 452 23.68 -8.86 31.71
N ARG A 453 22.92 -8.25 32.65
CA ARG A 453 22.57 -8.94 33.92
C ARG A 453 21.27 -8.56 34.68
N GLY A 454 20.35 -7.80 34.08
CA GLY A 454 18.93 -7.71 34.48
C GLY A 454 18.52 -7.70 35.98
N MET A 455 18.46 -6.53 36.65
CA MET A 455 17.70 -6.23 37.87
C MET A 455 17.46 -4.71 38.12
N GLU A 456 16.20 -4.23 38.07
CA GLU A 456 15.49 -3.46 39.13
C GLU A 456 14.06 -2.98 38.73
N ILE A 457 13.19 -2.82 39.77
CA ILE A 457 11.75 -2.43 39.89
C ILE A 457 10.71 -3.52 39.60
N GLU A 458 9.95 -3.94 40.64
CA GLU A 458 9.24 -5.23 40.72
C GLU A 458 8.12 -5.49 39.69
N GLU A 459 7.43 -4.48 39.14
CA GLU A 459 6.42 -4.68 38.08
C GLU A 459 7.00 -4.50 36.66
N ASP A 460 7.81 -3.47 36.43
CA ASP A 460 8.52 -3.24 35.15
C ASP A 460 9.59 -4.33 34.84
N ARG A 461 9.96 -5.11 35.86
CA ARG A 461 10.92 -6.22 35.76
C ARG A 461 10.43 -7.38 34.90
N LEU A 462 9.12 -7.61 34.79
CA LEU A 462 8.60 -8.70 33.96
C LEU A 462 8.73 -8.37 32.48
N ASP A 463 8.27 -7.18 32.07
CA ASP A 463 8.28 -6.76 30.67
C ASP A 463 9.71 -6.57 30.17
N THR A 464 10.60 -6.03 31.01
CA THR A 464 12.04 -5.97 30.71
C THR A 464 12.64 -7.36 30.56
N TRP A 465 12.34 -8.32 31.43
CA TRP A 465 12.86 -9.69 31.31
C TRP A 465 12.32 -10.45 30.09
N VAL A 466 11.05 -10.25 29.74
CA VAL A 466 10.47 -10.83 28.52
C VAL A 466 11.13 -10.19 27.29
N GLY A 467 11.27 -8.86 27.27
CA GLY A 467 11.95 -8.13 26.18
C GLY A 467 13.44 -8.47 26.06
N ASP A 468 14.13 -8.72 27.17
CA ASP A 468 15.52 -9.16 27.19
C ASP A 468 15.65 -10.60 26.69
N ALA A 469 14.75 -11.49 27.09
CA ALA A 469 14.71 -12.86 26.57
C ALA A 469 14.41 -12.88 25.06
N GLU A 470 13.49 -12.05 24.58
CA GLU A 470 13.21 -11.85 23.15
C GLU A 470 14.40 -11.29 22.39
N SER A 471 15.05 -10.28 22.94
CA SER A 471 16.27 -9.70 22.36
C SER A 471 17.42 -10.71 22.31
N ALA A 472 17.54 -11.58 23.32
CA ALA A 472 18.53 -12.64 23.35
C ALA A 472 18.22 -13.74 22.32
N GLU A 473 16.94 -14.12 22.16
CA GLU A 473 16.51 -15.05 21.11
C GLU A 473 16.76 -14.46 19.71
N ALA A 474 16.41 -13.19 19.48
CA ALA A 474 16.67 -12.52 18.20
C ALA A 474 18.16 -12.47 17.84
N ARG A 475 19.05 -12.50 18.86
CA ARG A 475 20.50 -12.59 18.68
C ARG A 475 21.03 -14.03 18.61
N GLY A 476 20.16 -15.04 18.72
CA GLY A 476 20.50 -16.47 18.71
C GLY A 476 21.11 -16.99 20.01
N MET A 477 21.10 -16.23 21.11
CA MET A 477 21.67 -16.62 22.40
C MET A 477 20.65 -17.38 23.26
N VAL A 478 20.25 -18.57 22.80
CA VAL A 478 19.18 -19.38 23.39
C VAL A 478 19.40 -19.69 24.87
N GLY A 479 20.61 -20.13 25.26
CA GLY A 479 20.90 -20.47 26.67
C GLY A 479 20.74 -19.28 27.63
N THR A 480 21.03 -18.06 27.16
CA THR A 480 20.81 -16.84 27.97
C THR A 480 19.33 -16.52 28.11
N ALA A 481 18.55 -16.68 27.03
CA ALA A 481 17.10 -16.51 27.07
C ALA A 481 16.43 -17.54 28.02
N GLN A 482 16.87 -18.81 27.98
CA GLN A 482 16.42 -19.86 28.91
C GLN A 482 16.73 -19.51 30.36
N ALA A 483 17.95 -19.03 30.65
CA ALA A 483 18.33 -18.63 32.00
C ALA A 483 17.52 -17.44 32.51
N ILE A 484 17.26 -16.44 31.66
CA ILE A 484 16.42 -15.28 31.99
C ILE A 484 14.99 -15.74 32.30
N LEU A 485 14.38 -16.54 31.42
CA LEU A 485 13.02 -17.05 31.63
C LEU A 485 12.93 -17.97 32.85
N ALA A 486 13.91 -18.85 33.07
CA ALA A 486 13.96 -19.69 34.26
C ALA A 486 14.05 -18.88 35.56
N LYS A 487 14.81 -17.77 35.54
CA LYS A 487 14.87 -16.85 36.68
C LYS A 487 13.56 -16.09 36.84
N ALA A 488 12.96 -15.64 35.75
CA ALA A 488 11.67 -14.95 35.76
C ALA A 488 10.57 -15.86 36.34
N LEU A 489 10.54 -17.13 35.96
CA LEU A 489 9.56 -18.12 36.43
C LEU A 489 9.68 -18.43 37.92
N ARG A 490 10.90 -18.42 38.47
CA ARG A 490 11.13 -18.55 39.93
C ARG A 490 10.57 -17.38 40.72
N VAL A 491 10.54 -16.18 40.13
CA VAL A 491 10.05 -14.96 40.79
C VAL A 491 8.55 -14.77 40.58
N PHE A 492 8.03 -15.12 39.39
CA PHE A 492 6.63 -14.96 39.03
C PHE A 492 5.97 -16.26 38.54
N PRO A 493 5.70 -17.24 39.43
CA PRO A 493 5.12 -18.52 39.02
C PRO A 493 3.67 -18.43 38.51
N GLY A 494 2.92 -17.40 38.89
CA GLY A 494 1.48 -17.28 38.57
C GLY A 494 1.15 -16.62 37.22
N ARG A 495 2.15 -16.16 36.45
CA ARG A 495 1.92 -15.44 35.19
C ARG A 495 1.90 -16.40 34.00
N LYS A 496 0.71 -16.64 33.44
CA LYS A 496 0.52 -17.54 32.28
C LYS A 496 1.39 -17.20 31.06
N LEU A 497 1.55 -15.91 30.73
CA LEU A 497 2.30 -15.47 29.54
C LEU A 497 3.77 -15.89 29.59
N LEU A 498 4.36 -15.88 30.78
CA LEU A 498 5.75 -16.25 30.98
C LEU A 498 5.98 -17.75 30.74
N TRP A 499 5.05 -18.59 31.20
CA TRP A 499 5.04 -20.01 30.91
C TRP A 499 4.79 -20.30 29.42
N ILE A 500 3.92 -19.53 28.75
CA ILE A 500 3.69 -19.66 27.29
C ILE A 500 4.99 -19.39 26.56
N ARG A 501 5.64 -18.28 26.91
CA ARG A 501 6.89 -17.89 26.27
C ARG A 501 8.01 -18.90 26.50
N ALA A 502 8.14 -19.42 27.72
CA ALA A 502 9.09 -20.48 28.02
C ALA A 502 8.81 -21.76 27.22
N GLY A 503 7.55 -22.18 27.13
CA GLY A 503 7.14 -23.32 26.31
C GLY A 503 7.40 -23.12 24.81
N GLU A 504 7.17 -21.91 24.29
CA GLU A 504 7.47 -21.56 22.89
C GLU A 504 8.97 -21.55 22.60
N LEU A 505 9.77 -20.98 23.52
CA LEU A 505 11.23 -20.95 23.38
C LEU A 505 11.82 -22.36 23.35
N GLU A 506 11.36 -23.23 24.25
CA GLU A 506 11.80 -24.63 24.32
C GLU A 506 11.27 -25.46 23.16
N LYS A 507 10.09 -25.15 22.64
CA LYS A 507 9.60 -25.80 21.42
C LYS A 507 10.42 -25.41 20.18
N ALA A 508 10.92 -24.17 20.14
CA ALA A 508 11.73 -23.69 19.02
C ALA A 508 13.18 -24.19 19.10
N ASN A 509 13.77 -24.26 20.30
CA ASN A 509 15.21 -24.45 20.46
C ASN A 509 15.62 -25.54 21.49
N GLY A 510 14.66 -26.07 22.24
CA GLY A 510 14.89 -26.94 23.38
C GLY A 510 14.85 -28.43 23.05
N THR A 511 15.18 -29.24 24.06
CA THR A 511 15.00 -30.69 24.04
C THR A 511 13.58 -31.08 24.41
N ARG A 512 13.14 -32.27 23.98
CA ARG A 512 11.79 -32.76 24.29
C ARG A 512 11.55 -32.87 25.79
N GLU A 513 12.56 -33.31 26.52
CA GLU A 513 12.52 -33.54 27.96
C GLU A 513 12.49 -32.21 28.73
N SER A 514 13.23 -31.20 28.27
CA SER A 514 13.21 -29.87 28.88
C SER A 514 11.84 -29.20 28.71
N LEU A 515 11.23 -29.35 27.53
CA LEU A 515 9.87 -28.88 27.26
C LEU A 515 8.84 -29.56 28.16
N ASP A 516 8.88 -30.89 28.27
CA ASP A 516 7.97 -31.65 29.13
C ASP A 516 8.11 -31.28 30.62
N ALA A 517 9.35 -31.10 31.09
CA ALA A 517 9.63 -30.66 32.45
C ALA A 517 9.15 -29.22 32.73
N ILE A 518 9.18 -28.34 31.74
CA ILE A 518 8.64 -26.97 31.86
C ILE A 518 7.12 -27.00 31.84
N LEU A 519 6.51 -27.78 30.95
CA LEU A 519 5.05 -27.87 30.84
C LEU A 519 4.40 -28.54 32.05
N THR A 520 5.04 -29.58 32.62
CA THR A 520 4.57 -30.21 33.86
C THR A 520 4.58 -29.20 35.02
N ARG A 521 5.67 -28.43 35.17
CA ARG A 521 5.76 -27.34 36.16
C ARG A 521 4.75 -26.23 35.89
N ALA A 522 4.51 -25.89 34.62
CA ALA A 522 3.56 -24.86 34.24
C ALA A 522 2.13 -25.24 34.63
N VAL A 523 1.77 -26.50 34.43
CA VAL A 523 0.48 -27.08 34.78
C VAL A 523 0.24 -27.04 36.30
N ASP A 524 1.25 -27.36 37.11
CA ASP A 524 1.13 -27.38 38.56
C ASP A 524 1.01 -25.96 39.15
N HIS A 525 1.71 -24.98 38.58
CA HIS A 525 1.66 -23.59 39.04
C HIS A 525 0.50 -22.77 38.47
N CYS A 526 0.06 -23.05 37.24
CA CYS A 526 -0.98 -22.32 36.52
C CYS A 526 -2.05 -23.28 35.95
N PRO A 527 -2.87 -23.92 36.80
CA PRO A 527 -3.84 -24.93 36.35
C PRO A 527 -4.97 -24.35 35.49
N GLN A 528 -5.29 -23.06 35.64
CA GLN A 528 -6.32 -22.37 34.86
C GLN A 528 -5.87 -21.99 33.43
N ALA A 529 -4.59 -22.16 33.10
CA ALA A 529 -4.06 -21.78 31.80
C ALA A 529 -4.30 -22.88 30.76
N GLU A 530 -5.39 -22.78 30.00
CA GLU A 530 -5.79 -23.76 28.97
C GLU A 530 -4.70 -24.05 27.94
N VAL A 531 -3.98 -23.00 27.50
CA VAL A 531 -2.93 -23.11 26.47
C VAL A 531 -1.79 -24.04 26.91
N MET A 532 -1.48 -24.09 28.22
CA MET A 532 -0.45 -25.00 28.77
C MET A 532 -0.85 -26.46 28.60
N TRP A 533 -2.08 -26.77 28.98
CA TRP A 533 -2.63 -28.12 28.87
C TRP A 533 -2.67 -28.59 27.41
N LEU A 534 -3.06 -27.70 26.50
CA LEU A 534 -3.07 -27.99 25.07
C LEU A 534 -1.65 -28.18 24.51
N MET A 535 -0.67 -27.40 24.98
CA MET A 535 0.72 -27.53 24.57
C MET A 535 1.32 -28.85 25.08
N ALA A 536 1.06 -29.21 26.34
CA ALA A 536 1.48 -30.47 26.96
C ALA A 536 0.85 -31.69 26.27
N ALA A 537 -0.47 -31.68 26.07
CA ALA A 537 -1.18 -32.76 25.40
C ALA A 537 -0.69 -32.94 23.94
N LYS A 538 -0.46 -31.83 23.22
CA LYS A 538 0.09 -31.88 21.87
C LYS A 538 1.52 -32.43 21.85
N GLU A 539 2.35 -32.07 22.82
CA GLU A 539 3.73 -32.57 22.87
C GLU A 539 3.77 -34.08 23.12
N LYS A 540 3.01 -34.58 24.10
CA LYS A 540 2.86 -36.03 24.35
C LYS A 540 2.30 -36.75 23.14
N TRP A 541 1.34 -36.15 22.44
CA TRP A 541 0.77 -36.74 21.23
C TRP A 541 1.76 -36.78 20.06
N MET A 542 2.52 -35.70 19.83
CA MET A 542 3.63 -35.72 18.87
C MET A 542 4.74 -36.72 19.26
N ALA A 543 4.72 -37.22 20.50
CA ALA A 543 5.60 -38.31 20.95
C ALA A 543 5.15 -39.69 20.50
N GLY A 544 3.93 -39.79 19.98
CA GLY A 544 3.26 -41.06 19.77
C GLY A 544 2.66 -41.65 21.05
N ASP A 545 2.81 -40.99 22.21
CA ASP A 545 2.24 -41.44 23.48
C ASP A 545 0.81 -40.90 23.65
N VAL A 546 -0.12 -41.59 23.01
CA VAL A 546 -1.56 -41.29 23.09
C VAL A 546 -2.11 -41.48 24.51
N PRO A 547 -1.78 -42.55 25.26
CA PRO A 547 -2.23 -42.70 26.63
C PRO A 547 -1.79 -41.55 27.56
N ALA A 548 -0.53 -41.11 27.50
CA ALA A 548 -0.08 -39.98 28.31
C ALA A 548 -0.77 -38.68 27.91
N ALA A 549 -1.04 -38.47 26.61
CA ALA A 549 -1.81 -37.32 26.15
C ALA A 549 -3.26 -37.32 26.71
N ARG A 550 -3.89 -38.49 26.83
CA ARG A 550 -5.21 -38.65 27.48
C ARG A 550 -5.14 -38.32 28.97
N GLU A 551 -4.14 -38.82 29.69
CA GLU A 551 -3.96 -38.51 31.12
C GLU A 551 -3.79 -37.01 31.36
N VAL A 552 -3.00 -36.32 30.51
CA VAL A 552 -2.85 -34.86 30.57
C VAL A 552 -4.18 -34.15 30.34
N LEU A 553 -5.00 -34.61 29.39
CA LEU A 553 -6.33 -34.04 29.13
C LEU A 553 -7.34 -34.34 30.24
N GLU A 554 -7.30 -35.53 30.85
CA GLU A 554 -8.11 -35.88 32.01
C GLU A 554 -7.78 -34.98 33.21
N ARG A 555 -6.49 -34.77 33.49
CA ARG A 555 -6.04 -33.77 34.48
C ARG A 555 -6.52 -32.36 34.11
N ALA A 556 -6.52 -32.02 32.83
CA ALA A 556 -7.01 -30.73 32.35
C ALA A 556 -8.52 -30.55 32.57
N PHE A 557 -9.34 -31.60 32.44
CA PHE A 557 -10.78 -31.55 32.72
C PHE A 557 -11.08 -31.35 34.21
N VAL A 558 -10.26 -31.91 35.11
CA VAL A 558 -10.38 -31.66 36.55
C VAL A 558 -10.11 -30.19 36.86
N ALA A 559 -9.10 -29.60 36.21
CA ALA A 559 -8.73 -28.20 36.41
C ALA A 559 -9.70 -27.22 35.74
N ASN A 560 -10.19 -27.53 34.53
CA ASN A 560 -10.95 -26.63 33.67
C ASN A 560 -12.15 -27.35 33.02
N LYS A 561 -13.26 -27.44 33.74
CA LYS A 561 -14.45 -28.20 33.30
C LYS A 561 -15.17 -27.57 32.10
N GLU A 562 -15.23 -26.24 32.05
CA GLU A 562 -15.99 -25.48 31.06
C GLU A 562 -15.18 -25.13 29.80
N SER A 563 -13.90 -25.51 29.74
CA SER A 563 -13.02 -25.07 28.67
C SER A 563 -13.36 -25.70 27.32
N GLU A 564 -13.87 -24.87 26.41
CA GLU A 564 -14.20 -25.26 25.03
C GLU A 564 -12.98 -25.85 24.28
N GLN A 565 -11.80 -25.25 24.46
CA GLN A 565 -10.63 -25.63 23.68
C GLN A 565 -10.10 -27.01 24.06
N ILE A 566 -10.16 -27.36 25.35
CA ILE A 566 -9.72 -28.66 25.88
C ILE A 566 -10.67 -29.76 25.37
N TRP A 567 -11.99 -29.54 25.43
CA TRP A 567 -12.98 -30.47 24.87
C TRP A 567 -12.73 -30.75 23.39
N LEU A 568 -12.52 -29.70 22.59
CA LEU A 568 -12.25 -29.87 21.15
C LEU A 568 -10.91 -30.54 20.86
N ALA A 569 -9.90 -30.32 21.69
CA ALA A 569 -8.61 -30.99 21.57
C ALA A 569 -8.71 -32.48 21.89
N ALA A 570 -9.45 -32.85 22.94
CA ALA A 570 -9.73 -34.25 23.27
C ALA A 570 -10.50 -34.96 22.15
N VAL A 571 -11.56 -34.33 21.62
CA VAL A 571 -12.32 -34.88 20.48
C VAL A 571 -11.43 -35.04 19.24
N LYS A 572 -10.53 -34.08 18.99
CA LYS A 572 -9.57 -34.17 17.88
C LYS A 572 -8.59 -35.34 18.07
N LEU A 573 -8.06 -35.52 19.27
CA LEU A 573 -7.16 -36.62 19.61
C LEU A 573 -7.82 -37.97 19.35
N GLU A 574 -9.03 -38.18 19.86
CA GLU A 574 -9.75 -39.45 19.67
C GLU A 574 -10.19 -39.68 18.22
N ALA A 575 -10.59 -38.62 17.52
CA ALA A 575 -10.97 -38.72 16.11
C ALA A 575 -9.80 -39.12 15.20
N GLU A 576 -8.59 -38.61 15.45
CA GLU A 576 -7.40 -38.96 14.67
C GLU A 576 -6.87 -40.37 14.99
N ASN A 577 -7.13 -40.88 16.20
CA ASN A 577 -6.80 -42.25 16.60
C ASN A 577 -7.87 -43.29 16.23
N ASN A 578 -8.86 -42.92 15.40
CA ASN A 578 -9.99 -43.77 14.96
C ASN A 578 -10.95 -44.24 16.07
N GLU A 579 -10.90 -43.68 17.27
CA GLU A 579 -11.83 -43.98 18.38
C GLU A 579 -13.09 -43.11 18.27
N LEU A 580 -13.84 -43.33 17.19
CA LEU A 580 -14.98 -42.49 16.81
C LEU A 580 -16.17 -42.58 17.78
N GLY A 581 -16.31 -43.71 18.47
CA GLY A 581 -17.34 -43.91 19.49
C GLY A 581 -17.12 -43.00 20.70
N VAL A 582 -15.91 -43.06 21.27
CA VAL A 582 -15.49 -42.23 22.41
C VAL A 582 -15.56 -40.75 22.04
N ALA A 583 -15.11 -40.37 20.84
CA ALA A 583 -15.20 -39.00 20.36
C ALA A 583 -16.65 -38.46 20.32
N ARG A 584 -17.63 -39.30 19.98
CA ARG A 584 -19.06 -38.94 20.00
C ARG A 584 -19.57 -38.73 21.41
N GLU A 585 -19.21 -39.62 22.34
CA GLU A 585 -19.61 -39.51 23.75
C GLU A 585 -19.01 -38.26 24.40
N LEU A 586 -17.72 -37.97 24.12
CA LEU A 586 -17.07 -36.74 24.55
C LEU A 586 -17.77 -35.49 24.02
N LEU A 587 -18.22 -35.50 22.76
CA LEU A 587 -18.99 -34.39 22.20
C LEU A 587 -20.36 -34.22 22.86
N VAL A 588 -21.07 -35.33 23.14
CA VAL A 588 -22.35 -35.27 23.87
C VAL A 588 -22.13 -34.71 25.27
N HIS A 589 -21.08 -35.15 25.95
CA HIS A 589 -20.72 -34.64 27.27
C HIS A 589 -20.35 -33.14 27.21
N ALA A 590 -19.55 -32.73 26.23
CA ALA A 590 -19.17 -31.34 26.03
C ALA A 590 -20.38 -30.43 25.76
N ARG A 591 -21.41 -30.92 25.05
CA ARG A 591 -22.69 -30.20 24.85
C ARG A 591 -23.44 -29.96 26.15
N THR A 592 -23.29 -30.84 27.15
CA THR A 592 -23.96 -30.70 28.45
C THR A 592 -23.18 -29.81 29.43
N VAL A 593 -21.85 -29.88 29.41
CA VAL A 593 -21.00 -29.19 30.39
C VAL A 593 -20.64 -27.78 29.95
N ALA A 594 -20.16 -27.61 28.72
CA ALA A 594 -19.69 -26.31 28.22
C ALA A 594 -20.75 -25.57 27.39
N ASP A 595 -21.65 -26.30 26.71
CA ASP A 595 -22.79 -25.77 25.92
C ASP A 595 -22.44 -24.61 24.96
N THR A 596 -21.21 -24.52 24.44
CA THR A 596 -20.80 -23.42 23.56
C THR A 596 -21.23 -23.64 22.10
N GLU A 597 -21.59 -22.57 21.40
CA GLU A 597 -21.95 -22.55 19.97
C GLU A 597 -20.94 -23.26 19.04
N ARG A 598 -19.64 -23.15 19.35
CA ARG A 598 -18.58 -23.80 18.58
C ARG A 598 -18.51 -25.31 18.81
N ILE A 599 -18.88 -25.80 20.00
CA ILE A 599 -18.98 -27.24 20.31
C ILE A 599 -20.14 -27.84 19.52
N TRP A 600 -21.32 -27.21 19.55
CA TRP A 600 -22.46 -27.64 18.74
C TRP A 600 -22.14 -27.69 17.25
N MET A 601 -21.45 -26.68 16.74
CA MET A 601 -20.97 -26.64 15.36
C MET A 601 -20.02 -27.79 15.04
N LYS A 602 -19.01 -28.01 15.89
CA LYS A 602 -18.04 -29.10 15.69
C LYS A 602 -18.68 -30.47 15.79
N SER A 603 -19.67 -30.62 16.66
CA SER A 603 -20.42 -31.85 16.80
C SER A 603 -21.27 -32.17 15.56
N ALA A 604 -21.92 -31.15 14.98
CA ALA A 604 -22.63 -31.31 13.71
C ALA A 604 -21.68 -31.60 12.54
N ILE A 605 -20.49 -30.99 12.51
CA ILE A 605 -19.44 -31.31 11.51
C ILE A 605 -18.95 -32.75 11.68
N PHE A 606 -18.75 -33.19 12.91
CA PHE A 606 -18.33 -34.56 13.21
C PHE A 606 -19.38 -35.57 12.69
N GLU A 607 -20.65 -35.38 13.04
CA GLU A 607 -21.75 -36.24 12.55
C GLU A 607 -21.87 -36.23 11.01
N ARG A 608 -21.61 -35.07 10.38
CA ARG A 608 -21.53 -34.96 8.91
C ARG A 608 -20.36 -35.74 8.32
N GLN A 609 -19.17 -35.68 8.93
CA GLN A 609 -17.98 -36.43 8.48
C GLN A 609 -18.22 -37.94 8.57
N GLN A 610 -18.97 -38.38 9.57
CA GLN A 610 -19.37 -39.78 9.74
C GLN A 610 -20.53 -40.23 8.83
N GLY A 611 -21.02 -39.35 7.94
CA GLY A 611 -22.14 -39.65 7.03
C GLY A 611 -23.51 -39.71 7.70
N GLN A 612 -23.63 -39.46 9.01
CA GLN A 612 -24.90 -39.45 9.74
C GLN A 612 -25.61 -38.09 9.61
N LEU A 613 -26.08 -37.80 8.39
CA LEU A 613 -26.67 -36.51 8.04
C LEU A 613 -27.94 -36.18 8.84
N ASP A 614 -28.79 -37.17 9.13
CA ASP A 614 -30.05 -36.93 9.85
C ASP A 614 -29.84 -36.66 11.34
N ALA A 615 -28.83 -37.29 11.96
CA ALA A 615 -28.41 -36.97 13.33
C ALA A 615 -27.84 -35.54 13.40
N ALA A 616 -27.02 -35.17 12.41
CA ALA A 616 -26.47 -33.82 12.29
C ALA A 616 -27.58 -32.76 12.18
N LEU A 617 -28.63 -33.01 11.40
CA LEU A 617 -29.78 -32.08 11.31
C LEU A 617 -30.54 -31.96 12.63
N LYS A 618 -30.70 -33.04 13.41
CA LYS A 618 -31.29 -32.98 14.76
C LYS A 618 -30.44 -32.16 15.72
N THR A 619 -29.13 -32.42 15.75
CA THR A 619 -28.15 -31.65 16.54
C THR A 619 -28.21 -30.15 16.18
N LEU A 620 -28.28 -29.83 14.88
CA LEU A 620 -28.35 -28.44 14.41
C LEU A 620 -29.68 -27.79 14.76
N ALA A 621 -30.80 -28.51 14.69
CA ALA A 621 -32.09 -27.97 15.09
C ALA A 621 -32.10 -27.59 16.58
N THR A 622 -31.54 -28.44 17.46
CA THR A 622 -31.37 -28.13 18.88
C THR A 622 -30.36 -27.00 19.12
N ALA A 623 -29.31 -26.91 18.30
CA ALA A 623 -28.34 -25.83 18.43
C ALA A 623 -28.92 -24.48 18.00
N LEU A 624 -29.79 -24.44 16.99
CA LEU A 624 -30.41 -23.22 16.47
C LEU A 624 -31.49 -22.65 17.40
N THR A 625 -32.17 -23.49 18.19
CA THR A 625 -33.08 -23.00 19.23
C THR A 625 -32.33 -22.31 20.35
N LYS A 626 -31.13 -22.80 20.71
CA LYS A 626 -30.25 -22.18 21.70
C LYS A 626 -29.50 -20.96 21.17
N PHE A 627 -28.93 -21.06 19.97
CA PHE A 627 -28.01 -20.08 19.38
C PHE A 627 -28.48 -19.56 18.01
N PRO A 628 -29.58 -18.80 17.96
CA PRO A 628 -30.13 -18.30 16.69
C PRO A 628 -29.25 -17.24 16.02
N LYS A 629 -28.32 -16.60 16.74
CA LYS A 629 -27.42 -15.56 16.20
C LYS A 629 -26.11 -16.11 15.61
N PHE A 630 -25.91 -17.43 15.64
CA PHE A 630 -24.65 -18.02 15.19
C PHE A 630 -24.76 -18.53 13.73
N ALA A 631 -24.23 -17.75 12.79
CA ALA A 631 -24.40 -17.97 11.35
C ALA A 631 -23.86 -19.32 10.84
N LYS A 632 -22.77 -19.84 11.43
CA LYS A 632 -22.12 -21.08 10.96
C LYS A 632 -23.02 -22.32 11.08
N LEU A 633 -23.97 -22.34 12.02
CA LEU A 633 -24.92 -23.45 12.15
C LEU A 633 -25.86 -23.52 10.94
N TYR A 634 -26.39 -22.37 10.49
CA TYR A 634 -27.20 -22.29 9.27
C TYR A 634 -26.41 -22.68 8.03
N MET A 635 -25.11 -22.34 7.96
CA MET A 635 -24.25 -22.75 6.86
C MET A 635 -24.11 -24.27 6.77
N ILE A 636 -23.83 -24.92 7.90
CA ILE A 636 -23.67 -26.38 7.95
C ILE A 636 -25.00 -27.07 7.65
N GLN A 637 -26.12 -26.56 8.20
CA GLN A 637 -27.45 -27.08 7.90
C GLN A 637 -27.77 -26.99 6.41
N GLY A 638 -27.55 -25.83 5.79
CA GLY A 638 -27.76 -25.62 4.35
C GLY A 638 -26.87 -26.52 3.49
N GLN A 639 -25.60 -26.69 3.85
CA GLN A 639 -24.68 -27.60 3.14
C GLN A 639 -25.08 -29.07 3.28
N ILE A 640 -25.55 -29.52 4.45
CA ILE A 640 -26.05 -30.90 4.64
C ILE A 640 -27.30 -31.12 3.79
N LEU A 641 -28.23 -30.16 3.77
CA LEU A 641 -29.44 -30.24 2.95
C LEU A 641 -29.14 -30.21 1.46
N GLN A 642 -28.10 -29.48 1.05
CA GLN A 642 -27.59 -29.49 -0.32
C GLN A 642 -27.01 -30.86 -0.69
N LEU A 643 -26.24 -31.49 0.20
CA LEU A 643 -25.75 -32.87 0.01
C LEU A 643 -26.89 -33.88 -0.10
N GLN A 644 -28.00 -33.67 0.61
CA GLN A 644 -29.21 -34.49 0.49
C GLN A 644 -30.05 -34.18 -0.76
N GLY A 645 -29.68 -33.19 -1.59
CA GLY A 645 -30.46 -32.76 -2.76
C GLY A 645 -31.75 -31.98 -2.42
N LYS A 646 -31.99 -31.63 -1.15
CA LYS A 646 -33.19 -30.92 -0.68
C LYS A 646 -33.04 -29.40 -0.84
N PHE A 647 -32.97 -28.92 -2.08
CA PHE A 647 -32.75 -27.49 -2.38
C PHE A 647 -33.80 -26.55 -1.74
N PRO A 648 -35.12 -26.85 -1.70
CA PRO A 648 -36.09 -25.96 -1.06
C PRO A 648 -35.87 -25.81 0.45
N ALA A 649 -35.53 -26.90 1.14
CA ALA A 649 -35.23 -26.88 2.57
C ALA A 649 -33.91 -26.14 2.86
N ALA A 650 -32.90 -26.30 2.00
CA ALA A 650 -31.64 -25.58 2.09
C ALA A 650 -31.87 -24.06 1.94
N ARG A 651 -32.72 -23.63 0.99
CA ARG A 651 -33.13 -22.22 0.84
C ARG A 651 -33.83 -21.68 2.07
N ALA A 652 -34.75 -22.44 2.64
CA ALA A 652 -35.43 -22.03 3.88
C ALA A 652 -34.43 -21.82 5.03
N SER A 653 -33.44 -22.71 5.14
CA SER A 653 -32.40 -22.62 6.17
C SER A 653 -31.48 -21.40 5.95
N PHE A 654 -31.04 -21.16 4.71
CA PHE A 654 -30.23 -19.98 4.40
C PHE A 654 -31.02 -18.69 4.56
N THR A 655 -32.26 -18.61 4.08
CA THR A 655 -33.10 -17.41 4.27
C THR A 655 -33.41 -17.12 5.73
N ALA A 656 -33.60 -18.15 6.56
CA ALA A 656 -33.69 -18.00 8.02
C ALA A 656 -32.38 -17.46 8.60
N GLY A 657 -31.23 -18.03 8.20
CA GLY A 657 -29.92 -17.55 8.62
C GLY A 657 -29.64 -16.09 8.19
N LEU A 658 -30.01 -15.70 6.97
CA LEU A 658 -29.83 -14.34 6.44
C LEU A 658 -30.67 -13.30 7.20
N LYS A 659 -31.85 -13.71 7.69
CA LYS A 659 -32.68 -12.86 8.55
C LYS A 659 -32.07 -12.71 9.95
N ALA A 660 -31.54 -13.80 10.51
CA ALA A 660 -30.96 -13.79 11.85
C ALA A 660 -29.57 -13.12 11.90
N CYS A 661 -28.74 -13.35 10.87
CA CYS A 661 -27.34 -12.96 10.79
C CYS A 661 -27.01 -12.23 9.48
N PRO A 662 -27.50 -10.99 9.27
CA PRO A 662 -27.31 -10.27 8.02
C PRO A 662 -25.84 -9.83 7.78
N LYS A 663 -25.05 -9.68 8.85
CA LYS A 663 -23.67 -9.19 8.79
C LYS A 663 -22.65 -10.21 8.30
N GLU A 664 -22.95 -11.50 8.37
CA GLU A 664 -22.00 -12.56 8.02
C GLU A 664 -21.94 -12.75 6.49
N PRO A 665 -20.82 -12.44 5.83
CA PRO A 665 -20.74 -12.43 4.37
C PRO A 665 -20.74 -13.83 3.75
N THR A 666 -20.10 -14.79 4.43
CA THR A 666 -19.98 -16.17 3.96
C THR A 666 -21.34 -16.87 3.80
N LEU A 667 -22.35 -16.45 4.58
CA LEU A 667 -23.71 -16.97 4.48
C LEU A 667 -24.41 -16.53 3.19
N TRP A 668 -24.22 -15.27 2.79
CA TRP A 668 -24.74 -14.74 1.52
C TRP A 668 -24.11 -15.46 0.32
N ILE A 669 -22.81 -15.74 0.38
CA ILE A 669 -22.07 -16.47 -0.65
C ILE A 669 -22.57 -17.91 -0.79
N LEU A 670 -22.78 -18.61 0.32
CA LEU A 670 -23.33 -19.97 0.29
C LEU A 670 -24.77 -19.99 -0.23
N ALA A 671 -25.59 -18.99 0.11
CA ALA A 671 -26.93 -18.85 -0.41
C ALA A 671 -26.96 -18.59 -1.93
N SER A 672 -26.08 -17.72 -2.45
CA SER A 672 -25.98 -17.47 -3.89
C SER A 672 -25.47 -18.70 -4.65
N ARG A 673 -24.47 -19.40 -4.12
CA ARG A 673 -23.96 -20.67 -4.69
C ARG A 673 -25.01 -21.77 -4.71
N LEU A 674 -25.90 -21.86 -3.70
CA LEU A 674 -27.02 -22.79 -3.73
C LEU A 674 -27.96 -22.51 -4.92
N GLU A 675 -28.32 -21.25 -5.14
CA GLU A 675 -29.18 -20.87 -6.28
C GLU A 675 -28.49 -21.11 -7.63
N GLU A 676 -27.17 -20.93 -7.71
CA GLU A 676 -26.35 -21.27 -8.88
C GLU A 676 -26.41 -22.78 -9.16
N THR A 677 -26.27 -23.63 -8.14
CA THR A 677 -26.40 -25.09 -8.32
C THR A 677 -27.80 -25.52 -8.79
N ASP A 678 -28.84 -24.79 -8.41
CA ASP A 678 -30.21 -25.00 -8.93
C ASP A 678 -30.50 -24.21 -10.22
N LYS A 679 -29.45 -23.73 -10.91
CA LYS A 679 -29.49 -23.00 -12.19
C LYS A 679 -30.33 -21.71 -12.18
N LYS A 680 -30.59 -21.12 -11.01
CA LYS A 680 -31.34 -19.87 -10.83
C LYS A 680 -30.40 -18.67 -10.70
N SER A 681 -29.63 -18.41 -11.74
CA SER A 681 -28.59 -17.36 -11.78
C SER A 681 -29.12 -15.95 -11.48
N ILE A 682 -30.35 -15.63 -11.91
CA ILE A 682 -30.99 -14.33 -11.63
C ILE A 682 -31.22 -14.14 -10.12
N LYS A 683 -31.69 -15.19 -9.43
CA LYS A 683 -31.90 -15.14 -7.98
C LYS A 683 -30.56 -15.09 -7.24
N ALA A 684 -29.55 -15.83 -7.70
CA ALA A 684 -28.20 -15.76 -7.14
C ALA A 684 -27.63 -14.33 -7.19
N ARG A 685 -27.78 -13.64 -8.32
CA ARG A 685 -27.37 -12.24 -8.48
C ARG A 685 -28.16 -11.30 -7.56
N ALA A 686 -29.47 -11.45 -7.49
CA ALA A 686 -30.31 -10.64 -6.60
C ALA A 686 -29.93 -10.82 -5.11
N ILE A 687 -29.53 -12.02 -4.70
CA ILE A 687 -29.04 -12.29 -3.34
C ILE A 687 -27.70 -11.58 -3.09
N LEU A 688 -26.77 -11.62 -4.04
CA LEU A 688 -25.48 -10.91 -3.94
C LEU A 688 -25.66 -9.39 -3.95
N ASP A 689 -26.57 -8.87 -4.77
CA ASP A 689 -26.91 -7.44 -4.81
C ASP A 689 -27.47 -6.98 -3.46
N LYS A 690 -28.39 -7.78 -2.89
CA LYS A 690 -28.91 -7.54 -1.54
C LYS A 690 -27.82 -7.63 -0.47
N ALA A 691 -26.90 -8.59 -0.59
CA ALA A 691 -25.78 -8.74 0.35
C ALA A 691 -24.89 -7.49 0.39
N ARG A 692 -24.62 -6.89 -0.77
CA ARG A 692 -23.80 -5.66 -0.89
C ARG A 692 -24.49 -4.44 -0.28
N LEU A 693 -25.81 -4.32 -0.43
CA LEU A 693 -26.55 -3.26 0.24
C LEU A 693 -26.49 -3.37 1.77
N VAL A 694 -26.47 -4.60 2.29
CA VAL A 694 -26.38 -4.86 3.73
C VAL A 694 -24.95 -4.71 4.26
N ASN A 695 -23.95 -5.13 3.48
CA ASN A 695 -22.53 -5.11 3.84
C ASN A 695 -21.68 -4.49 2.71
N PRO A 696 -21.72 -3.15 2.53
CA PRO A 696 -21.08 -2.49 1.39
C PRO A 696 -19.54 -2.54 1.43
N ALA A 697 -18.95 -2.49 2.62
CA ALA A 697 -17.50 -2.40 2.80
C ALA A 697 -16.77 -3.77 2.81
N ASN A 698 -17.43 -4.87 2.43
CA ASN A 698 -16.82 -6.19 2.50
C ASN A 698 -16.26 -6.64 1.14
N ASP A 699 -14.94 -6.81 1.09
CA ASP A 699 -14.20 -7.19 -0.10
C ASP A 699 -14.50 -8.62 -0.58
N VAL A 700 -14.77 -9.57 0.32
CA VAL A 700 -15.09 -10.96 -0.03
C VAL A 700 -16.42 -11.07 -0.78
N LEU A 701 -17.43 -10.25 -0.44
CA LEU A 701 -18.71 -10.21 -1.17
C LEU A 701 -18.54 -9.61 -2.55
N TRP A 702 -17.74 -8.55 -2.65
CA TRP A 702 -17.40 -7.94 -3.94
C TRP A 702 -16.61 -8.92 -4.82
N ALA A 703 -15.64 -9.64 -4.25
CA ALA A 703 -14.89 -10.66 -4.95
C ALA A 703 -15.80 -11.78 -5.47
N GLU A 704 -16.72 -12.31 -4.66
CA GLU A 704 -17.65 -13.35 -5.12
C GLU A 704 -18.65 -12.83 -6.16
N ALA A 705 -19.08 -11.58 -6.10
CA ALA A 705 -19.91 -10.99 -7.14
C ALA A 705 -19.16 -10.84 -8.48
N VAL A 706 -17.89 -10.46 -8.44
CA VAL A 706 -17.02 -10.40 -9.62
C VAL A 706 -16.74 -11.81 -10.14
N PHE A 707 -16.39 -12.77 -9.27
CA PHE A 707 -16.21 -14.17 -9.64
C PHE A 707 -17.47 -14.78 -10.24
N PHE A 708 -18.65 -14.48 -9.69
CA PHE A 708 -19.92 -14.94 -10.25
C PHE A 708 -20.13 -14.40 -11.66
N GLY A 709 -19.86 -13.10 -11.89
CA GLY A 709 -19.91 -12.51 -13.24
C GLY A 709 -18.92 -13.16 -14.22
N LEU A 710 -17.71 -13.48 -13.76
CA LEU A 710 -16.68 -14.14 -14.56
C LEU A 710 -16.98 -15.63 -14.82
N ARG A 711 -17.51 -16.38 -13.84
CA ARG A 711 -17.91 -17.79 -14.01
C ARG A 711 -19.08 -17.92 -14.99
N GLN A 712 -20.07 -17.04 -14.86
CA GLN A 712 -21.19 -17.01 -15.79
C GLN A 712 -20.74 -16.66 -17.22
N TRP A 713 -19.73 -15.81 -17.37
CA TRP A 713 -19.08 -15.57 -18.65
C TRP A 713 -18.37 -16.83 -19.18
N ALA A 714 -17.59 -17.53 -18.36
CA ALA A 714 -16.89 -18.75 -18.77
C ALA A 714 -17.85 -19.87 -19.21
N GLU A 715 -18.98 -20.05 -18.53
CA GLU A 715 -20.03 -21.00 -18.93
C GLU A 715 -20.74 -20.57 -20.23
N ALA A 716 -20.96 -19.26 -20.42
CA ALA A 716 -21.56 -18.73 -21.65
C ALA A 716 -20.62 -18.78 -22.86
N VAL A 717 -19.29 -18.77 -22.67
CA VAL A 717 -18.31 -18.90 -23.76
C VAL A 717 -18.38 -20.29 -24.42
N GLY A 718 -18.84 -21.33 -23.70
CA GLY A 718 -19.10 -22.66 -24.28
C GLY A 718 -20.39 -22.75 -25.12
N VAL A 719 -21.24 -21.72 -25.10
CA VAL A 719 -22.50 -21.63 -25.86
C VAL A 719 -22.56 -20.24 -26.51
N GLU A 720 -21.91 -20.11 -27.67
CA GLU A 720 -21.93 -18.96 -28.61
C GLU A 720 -22.28 -17.57 -28.03
N GLU A 721 -21.26 -16.72 -27.88
CA GLU A 721 -21.22 -15.24 -28.01
C GLU A 721 -22.46 -14.38 -27.66
N ARG A 722 -23.33 -14.79 -26.71
CA ARG A 722 -24.54 -14.01 -26.35
C ARG A 722 -24.55 -13.37 -24.96
N SER A 723 -23.43 -13.30 -24.24
CA SER A 723 -23.43 -12.54 -22.97
C SER A 723 -22.19 -11.68 -22.75
N GLY A 724 -22.42 -10.37 -22.58
CA GLY A 724 -21.44 -9.37 -22.14
C GLY A 724 -20.99 -9.51 -20.68
N GLY A 725 -20.91 -10.75 -20.16
CA GLY A 725 -20.55 -11.05 -18.77
C GLY A 725 -19.17 -10.54 -18.36
N ALA A 726 -18.18 -10.55 -19.27
CA ALA A 726 -16.85 -10.01 -19.01
C ALA A 726 -16.84 -8.48 -18.79
N ALA A 727 -17.64 -7.74 -19.57
CA ALA A 727 -17.78 -6.29 -19.39
C ALA A 727 -18.46 -5.96 -18.05
N GLN A 728 -19.48 -6.75 -17.68
CA GLN A 728 -20.15 -6.63 -16.39
C GLN A 728 -19.21 -6.97 -15.22
N GLY A 729 -18.40 -8.02 -15.33
CA GLY A 729 -17.39 -8.40 -14.33
C GLY A 729 -16.34 -7.32 -14.11
N LYS A 730 -15.78 -6.74 -15.19
CA LYS A 730 -14.82 -5.62 -15.11
C LYS A 730 -15.46 -4.35 -14.54
N ALA A 731 -16.70 -4.03 -14.91
CA ALA A 731 -17.42 -2.89 -14.35
C ALA A 731 -17.70 -3.06 -12.84
N MET A 732 -18.03 -4.28 -12.42
CA MET A 732 -18.24 -4.61 -11.00
C MET A 732 -16.93 -4.56 -10.20
N LEU A 733 -15.82 -4.96 -10.81
CA LEU A 733 -14.48 -4.86 -10.21
C LEU A 733 -14.01 -3.40 -10.07
N ALA A 734 -14.31 -2.54 -11.04
CA ALA A 734 -14.04 -1.11 -10.93
C ALA A 734 -14.84 -0.48 -9.78
N ARG A 735 -16.12 -0.84 -9.63
CA ARG A 735 -16.96 -0.39 -8.51
C ARG A 735 -16.47 -0.91 -7.16
N SER A 736 -16.05 -2.17 -7.09
CA SER A 736 -15.54 -2.73 -5.83
C SER A 736 -14.24 -2.08 -5.37
N LEU A 737 -13.35 -1.72 -6.29
CA LEU A 737 -12.11 -0.99 -5.97
C LEU A 737 -12.38 0.45 -5.54
N GLN A 738 -13.46 1.09 -6.03
CA GLN A 738 -13.90 2.39 -5.54
C GLN A 738 -14.39 2.34 -4.09
N GLU A 739 -15.14 1.29 -3.74
CA GLU A 739 -15.66 1.12 -2.37
C GLU A 739 -14.61 0.56 -1.39
N CYS A 740 -13.71 -0.31 -1.86
CA CYS A 740 -12.71 -1.01 -1.05
C CYS A 740 -11.28 -0.87 -1.64
N PRO A 741 -10.67 0.33 -1.60
CA PRO A 741 -9.39 0.59 -2.28
C PRO A 741 -8.18 -0.09 -1.63
N THR A 742 -8.27 -0.53 -0.38
CA THR A 742 -7.17 -1.16 0.36
C THR A 742 -7.19 -2.69 0.32
N SER A 743 -8.17 -3.31 -0.34
CA SER A 743 -8.29 -4.78 -0.36
C SER A 743 -7.29 -5.41 -1.31
N GLY A 744 -6.34 -6.17 -0.76
CA GLY A 744 -5.39 -6.96 -1.56
C GLY A 744 -6.05 -8.02 -2.43
N LEU A 745 -7.21 -8.57 -2.02
CA LEU A 745 -7.95 -9.56 -2.80
C LEU A 745 -8.50 -8.97 -4.10
N LEU A 746 -9.18 -7.82 -4.02
CA LEU A 746 -9.75 -7.16 -5.20
C LEU A 746 -8.66 -6.68 -6.17
N TRP A 747 -7.53 -6.18 -5.65
CA TRP A 747 -6.37 -5.85 -6.47
C TRP A 747 -5.74 -7.09 -7.13
N SER A 748 -5.66 -8.22 -6.43
CA SER A 748 -5.18 -9.47 -7.05
C SER A 748 -6.09 -9.92 -8.20
N MET A 749 -7.41 -9.71 -8.07
CA MET A 749 -8.37 -10.00 -9.13
C MET A 749 -8.30 -9.01 -10.28
N SER A 750 -8.03 -7.73 -10.03
CA SER A 750 -7.83 -6.75 -11.11
C SER A 750 -6.57 -7.06 -11.90
N ILE A 751 -5.49 -7.45 -11.21
CA ILE A 751 -4.26 -7.90 -11.87
C ILE A 751 -4.55 -9.14 -12.73
N TRP A 752 -5.33 -10.11 -12.22
CA TRP A 752 -5.70 -11.31 -12.98
C TRP A 752 -6.64 -11.04 -14.16
N ALA A 753 -7.50 -10.01 -14.08
CA ALA A 753 -8.48 -9.67 -15.12
C ALA A 753 -7.93 -8.76 -16.24
N GLU A 754 -6.76 -8.18 -16.05
CA GLU A 754 -6.02 -7.50 -17.12
C GLU A 754 -5.23 -8.53 -17.95
N PRO A 755 -5.22 -8.39 -19.30
CA PRO A 755 -4.67 -9.37 -20.22
C PRO A 755 -3.13 -9.46 -20.24
#